data_AF-A0A7L3HVN9-F1
#
_entry.id   AF-A0A7L3HVN9-F1
#
_cell.length_a   1.000
_cell.length_b   1.000
_cell.length_c   1.000
_cell.angle_alpha   90.00
_cell.angle_beta   90.00
_cell.angle_gamma   90.00
#
_symmetry.space_group_name_H-M   'P 1'
#
loop_
_entity.id
_entity.type
_entity.pdbx_description
1 polymer ?
#
loop_
_entity_poly.entity_id
_entity_poly.type
_entity_poly.pdbx_seq_one_letter_code
_entity_poly.pdbx_strand_id
1 'polypeptide(L)'
;VSASHPLIYGINSDNVEFGCLVSQDTTPYLYEHKNNGVALVPGAFYVELGLACVMSSSRPKVPLSTCQLSISFSAPCVLAQNSQVLSIKLSPQKAMTTFEVLSSSNAVYAAGQVAKGLEGVVEESSISFQAIYRRCKSVISREEVYEALSQVGFQYGSIFRQLGDVHYCQELKEAITSIKVNEETIRDMYSYCIHPVLLDCFLQMTAVLSSRTLQSRAGFPSGIGSLVVLRPLEEEMMIYMRLSKSTGNCLEVCGCFVDKHGSVLAELKRVAITFMKESSSRDNEFLFENKWKEVSLSQTIGHLGFKPRVLVFADKFGIAEQLKKHLHPASRYVTYEGWECLMEGDTQSKMRAEVEDYDEILFLWGIQKLNEDFPGKAVDQLAKCCEAYRQVVVALREKTSRCSVRVITYRTTERYVDHVNCGFALYGMTRTCIVEVPEITFQLIDLSSSTSLDISVLADVLVKYKGGDYPEVCISQGRIYVSEIRRTPFKDIGVLSDIPLYEPQKQLFKQNAVYVVVGGLTGLGFETVKFIAENGGGCIAILSRRIPSREKQEEMRALQQQYKGSKVVSVQCDVASTSDVEKAFQSIANTFVGSPIKGVFQSAVALHDGHLEVLKLADFHKVLSPKVAGTLNLHRATRGQELDYFVCYSSVTSFLGNATQTNYAAANSFLDVFCLYRRNCGLSGQAINWG
;
A
#
# COMPACT_ATOMS: atom_id res chain seq x y z
N VAL A 1 -39.18 -15.99 0.40
CA VAL A 1 -37.82 -16.01 -0.19
C VAL A 1 -37.43 -17.46 -0.42
N SER A 2 -37.60 -17.96 -1.66
CA SER A 2 -37.09 -19.27 -2.09
C SER A 2 -35.55 -19.26 -2.10
N ALA A 3 -34.97 -20.45 -2.23
CA ALA A 3 -33.54 -20.72 -2.10
C ALA A 3 -32.66 -19.90 -3.06
N SER A 4 -31.51 -19.43 -2.55
CA SER A 4 -30.46 -18.57 -3.15
C SER A 4 -30.83 -17.09 -3.34
N HIS A 5 -30.35 -16.26 -2.42
CA HIS A 5 -30.23 -14.81 -2.59
C HIS A 5 -29.12 -14.52 -3.62
N PRO A 6 -29.24 -13.52 -4.50
CA PRO A 6 -28.33 -13.33 -5.64
C PRO A 6 -26.86 -13.17 -5.27
N LEU A 7 -26.57 -12.63 -4.08
CA LEU A 7 -25.20 -12.33 -3.64
C LEU A 7 -24.55 -13.38 -2.75
N ILE A 8 -25.32 -14.23 -2.06
CA ILE A 8 -24.79 -15.04 -0.95
C ILE A 8 -25.00 -16.54 -1.18
N TYR A 9 -24.00 -17.32 -0.78
CA TYR A 9 -24.06 -18.78 -0.71
C TYR A 9 -23.57 -19.26 0.66
N GLY A 10 -24.10 -20.38 1.15
CA GLY A 10 -23.65 -20.97 2.41
C GLY A 10 -22.30 -21.66 2.25
N ILE A 11 -21.37 -21.42 3.17
CA ILE A 11 -20.05 -22.10 3.19
C ILE A 11 -20.14 -23.40 3.99
N ASN A 12 -20.82 -23.37 5.15
CA ASN A 12 -20.96 -24.51 6.05
C ASN A 12 -22.43 -24.90 6.25
N SER A 13 -22.69 -26.16 6.62
CA SER A 13 -24.02 -26.71 6.92
C SER A 13 -24.76 -25.99 8.05
N ASP A 14 -24.02 -25.35 8.94
CA ASP A 14 -24.55 -24.78 10.18
C ASP A 14 -25.21 -23.40 9.98
N ASN A 15 -25.20 -22.87 8.74
CA ASN A 15 -25.76 -21.54 8.37
C ASN A 15 -25.18 -20.37 9.19
N VAL A 16 -23.95 -20.52 9.67
CA VAL A 16 -23.23 -19.49 10.44
C VAL A 16 -22.21 -18.74 9.59
N GLU A 17 -21.79 -19.32 8.46
CA GLU A 17 -20.84 -18.71 7.53
C GLU A 17 -21.38 -18.70 6.10
N PHE A 18 -21.29 -17.53 5.47
CA PHE A 18 -21.71 -17.29 4.09
C PHE A 18 -20.55 -16.70 3.28
N GLY A 19 -20.56 -16.96 1.97
CA GLY A 19 -19.65 -16.36 1.01
C GLY A 19 -20.39 -15.46 0.05
N CYS A 20 -19.70 -14.42 -0.44
CA CYS A 20 -20.17 -13.57 -1.52
C CYS A 20 -19.04 -13.37 -2.54
N LEU A 21 -19.27 -13.77 -3.79
CA LEU A 21 -18.31 -13.59 -4.88
C LEU A 21 -18.53 -12.23 -5.56
N VAL A 22 -17.56 -11.35 -5.42
CA VAL A 22 -17.54 -10.03 -6.06
C VAL A 22 -16.60 -10.07 -7.26
N SER A 23 -17.13 -9.83 -8.46
CA SER A 23 -16.39 -9.87 -9.72
C SER A 23 -17.09 -9.02 -10.77
N GLN A 24 -16.40 -8.68 -11.86
CA GLN A 24 -17.04 -7.96 -12.96
C GLN A 24 -18.19 -8.75 -13.61
N ASP A 25 -18.14 -10.08 -13.55
CA ASP A 25 -19.17 -10.94 -14.14
C ASP A 25 -20.40 -11.07 -13.23
N THR A 26 -20.19 -11.13 -11.91
CA THR A 26 -21.27 -11.36 -10.93
C THR A 26 -21.89 -10.09 -10.40
N THR A 27 -21.10 -9.04 -10.22
CA THR A 27 -21.52 -7.75 -9.65
C THR A 27 -20.90 -6.58 -10.44
N PRO A 28 -21.15 -6.48 -11.75
CA PRO A 28 -20.55 -5.45 -12.63
C PRO A 28 -20.80 -4.03 -12.12
N TYR A 29 -22.00 -3.77 -11.59
CA TYR A 29 -22.39 -2.46 -11.10
C TYR A 29 -21.45 -1.93 -10.02
N LEU A 30 -20.88 -2.78 -9.15
CA LEU A 30 -19.97 -2.33 -8.09
C LEU A 30 -18.70 -1.66 -8.63
N TYR A 31 -18.29 -1.97 -9.86
CA TYR A 31 -17.12 -1.35 -10.51
C TYR A 31 -17.43 0.06 -11.04
N GLU A 32 -18.70 0.46 -11.07
CA GLU A 32 -19.14 1.82 -11.39
C GLU A 32 -19.10 2.76 -10.18
N HIS A 33 -18.92 2.23 -8.97
CA HIS A 33 -18.75 3.02 -7.75
C HIS A 33 -17.25 3.21 -7.45
N LYS A 34 -16.72 4.41 -7.70
CA LYS A 34 -15.29 4.71 -7.60
C LYS A 34 -14.99 5.89 -6.70
N ASN A 35 -13.80 5.86 -6.10
CA ASN A 35 -13.19 7.02 -5.48
C ASN A 35 -11.77 7.20 -6.03
N ASN A 36 -11.45 8.39 -6.53
CA ASN A 36 -10.18 8.74 -7.17
C ASN A 36 -9.75 7.73 -8.25
N GLY A 37 -10.72 7.26 -9.05
CA GLY A 37 -10.50 6.29 -10.13
C GLY A 37 -10.42 4.83 -9.70
N VAL A 38 -10.45 4.54 -8.40
CA VAL A 38 -10.39 3.18 -7.83
C VAL A 38 -11.80 2.69 -7.50
N ALA A 39 -12.17 1.50 -7.98
CA ALA A 39 -13.46 0.89 -7.67
C ALA A 39 -13.52 0.40 -6.21
N LEU A 40 -14.59 0.76 -5.50
CA LEU A 40 -14.79 0.47 -4.09
C LEU A 40 -16.17 -0.12 -3.87
N VAL A 41 -16.26 -1.14 -3.00
CA VAL A 41 -17.56 -1.65 -2.53
C VAL A 41 -18.24 -0.57 -1.66
N PRO A 42 -19.47 -0.13 -1.97
CA PRO A 42 -20.18 0.87 -1.18
C PRO A 42 -20.66 0.28 0.15
N GLY A 43 -20.75 1.11 1.20
CA GLY A 43 -21.25 0.69 2.51
C GLY A 43 -22.65 0.07 2.47
N ALA A 44 -23.49 0.56 1.55
CA ALA A 44 -24.83 0.01 1.28
C ALA A 44 -24.82 -1.48 0.88
N PHE A 45 -23.75 -1.96 0.25
CA PHE A 45 -23.62 -3.38 -0.10
C PHE A 45 -23.45 -4.27 1.13
N TYR A 46 -22.68 -3.83 2.13
CA TYR A 46 -22.50 -4.59 3.37
C TYR A 46 -23.79 -4.67 4.21
N VAL A 47 -24.62 -3.63 4.14
CA VAL A 47 -25.95 -3.62 4.77
C VAL A 47 -26.80 -4.76 4.22
N GLU A 48 -26.85 -4.89 2.90
CA GLU A 48 -27.60 -5.95 2.25
C GLU A 48 -27.04 -7.33 2.57
N LEU A 49 -25.71 -7.52 2.52
CA LEU A 49 -25.09 -8.79 2.90
C LEU A 49 -25.46 -9.20 4.35
N GLY A 50 -25.41 -8.25 5.29
CA GLY A 50 -25.79 -8.48 6.68
C GLY A 50 -27.25 -8.90 6.83
N LEU A 51 -28.18 -8.16 6.20
CA LEU A 51 -29.61 -8.49 6.22
C LEU A 51 -29.86 -9.85 5.57
N ALA A 52 -29.37 -10.08 4.36
CA ALA A 52 -29.59 -11.32 3.61
C ALA A 52 -29.09 -12.55 4.38
N CYS A 53 -27.90 -12.49 4.98
CA CYS A 53 -27.34 -13.60 5.76
C CYS A 53 -28.16 -13.88 7.03
N VAL A 54 -28.57 -12.83 7.76
CA VAL A 54 -29.41 -12.99 8.94
C VAL A 54 -30.81 -13.50 8.59
N MET A 55 -31.42 -13.00 7.52
CA MET A 55 -32.73 -13.45 7.05
C MET A 55 -32.69 -14.90 6.54
N SER A 56 -31.57 -15.31 5.93
CA SER A 56 -31.35 -16.69 5.49
C SER A 56 -31.19 -17.66 6.67
N SER A 57 -30.36 -17.30 7.65
CA SER A 57 -30.04 -18.13 8.84
C SER A 57 -31.14 -18.20 9.89
N SER A 58 -32.02 -17.18 9.99
CA SER A 58 -33.04 -17.10 11.04
C SER A 58 -34.00 -18.30 11.08
N ARG A 59 -34.21 -18.85 12.28
CA ARG A 59 -35.17 -19.91 12.62
C ARG A 59 -35.82 -19.57 13.98
N PRO A 60 -37.15 -19.36 14.07
CA PRO A 60 -38.12 -19.29 12.97
C PRO A 60 -37.85 -18.13 12.00
N LYS A 61 -38.44 -18.20 10.79
CA LYS A 61 -38.38 -17.08 9.85
C LYS A 61 -39.16 -15.90 10.44
N VAL A 62 -38.54 -14.72 10.41
CA VAL A 62 -39.15 -13.46 10.85
C VAL A 62 -39.34 -12.53 9.63
N PRO A 63 -40.38 -11.69 9.59
CA PRO A 63 -40.50 -10.67 8.54
C PRO A 63 -39.39 -9.62 8.63
N LEU A 64 -38.94 -9.11 7.49
CA LEU A 64 -37.92 -8.05 7.43
C LEU A 64 -38.36 -6.79 8.18
N SER A 65 -39.66 -6.48 8.18
CA SER A 65 -40.26 -5.34 8.90
C SER A 65 -40.16 -5.44 10.42
N THR A 66 -39.78 -6.60 10.96
CA THR A 66 -39.55 -6.82 12.41
C THR A 66 -38.06 -6.86 12.77
N CYS A 67 -37.20 -6.52 11.81
CA CYS A 67 -35.76 -6.51 11.96
C CYS A 67 -35.26 -5.06 12.03
N GLN A 68 -34.32 -4.83 12.94
CA GLN A 68 -33.61 -3.57 13.05
C GLN A 68 -32.11 -3.83 12.94
N LEU A 69 -31.47 -3.24 11.92
CA LEU A 69 -30.04 -3.38 11.67
C LEU A 69 -29.26 -2.18 12.20
N SER A 70 -28.11 -2.42 12.80
CA SER A 70 -27.04 -1.43 12.94
C SER A 70 -25.73 -1.98 12.39
N ILE A 71 -24.91 -1.11 11.81
CA ILE A 71 -23.65 -1.50 11.18
C ILE A 71 -22.61 -0.38 11.30
N SER A 72 -21.35 -0.78 11.41
CA SER A 72 -20.18 0.08 11.35
C SER A 72 -19.26 -0.36 10.21
N PHE A 73 -18.66 0.60 9.52
CA PHE A 73 -17.74 0.36 8.41
C PHE A 73 -16.31 0.63 8.90
N SER A 74 -15.45 -0.39 8.84
CA SER A 74 -14.11 -0.38 9.42
C SER A 74 -13.03 -0.06 8.39
N ALA A 75 -13.16 -0.61 7.17
CA ALA A 75 -12.19 -0.43 6.10
C ALA A 75 -12.85 -0.48 4.72
N PRO A 76 -12.35 0.26 3.72
CA PRO A 76 -12.83 0.16 2.35
C PRO A 76 -12.37 -1.16 1.71
N CYS A 77 -13.23 -1.78 0.91
CA CYS A 77 -12.86 -2.92 0.06
C CYS A 77 -12.60 -2.43 -1.37
N VAL A 78 -11.34 -2.48 -1.78
CA VAL A 78 -10.90 -2.11 -3.13
C VAL A 78 -11.13 -3.27 -4.10
N LEU A 79 -11.80 -2.99 -5.22
CA LEU A 79 -12.03 -3.96 -6.27
C LEU A 79 -10.89 -3.90 -7.29
N ALA A 80 -9.99 -4.90 -7.24
CA ALA A 80 -8.98 -5.13 -8.27
C ALA A 80 -9.61 -5.79 -9.51
N GLN A 81 -8.83 -5.99 -10.58
CA GLN A 81 -9.31 -6.64 -11.82
C GLN A 81 -9.70 -8.13 -11.65
N ASN A 82 -9.36 -8.74 -10.51
CA ASN A 82 -9.65 -10.14 -10.21
C ASN A 82 -10.89 -10.28 -9.33
N SER A 83 -11.50 -11.46 -9.33
CA SER A 83 -12.60 -11.80 -8.43
C SER A 83 -12.13 -11.88 -6.97
N GLN A 84 -12.97 -11.43 -6.05
CA GLN A 84 -12.74 -11.47 -4.60
C GLN A 84 -13.91 -12.16 -3.91
N VAL A 85 -13.61 -12.99 -2.92
CA VAL A 85 -14.63 -13.60 -2.06
C VAL A 85 -14.66 -12.86 -0.72
N LEU A 86 -15.83 -12.35 -0.36
CA LEU A 86 -16.12 -11.84 0.98
C LEU A 86 -16.68 -12.97 1.83
N SER A 87 -16.15 -13.13 3.05
CA SER A 87 -16.66 -14.09 4.03
C SER A 87 -17.52 -13.36 5.05
N ILE A 88 -18.74 -13.84 5.27
CA ILE A 88 -19.69 -13.27 6.23
C ILE A 88 -19.88 -14.27 7.36
N LYS A 89 -19.45 -13.91 8.57
CA LYS A 89 -19.59 -14.74 9.76
C LYS A 89 -20.72 -14.20 10.62
N LEU A 90 -21.63 -15.07 11.02
CA LEU A 90 -22.73 -14.76 11.92
C LEU A 90 -22.41 -15.25 13.33
N SER A 91 -22.95 -14.58 14.33
CA SER A 91 -22.88 -15.03 15.72
C SER A 91 -24.26 -14.84 16.36
N PRO A 92 -25.11 -15.88 16.34
CA PRO A 92 -26.46 -15.82 16.88
C PRO A 92 -26.47 -15.65 18.41
N GLN A 93 -27.30 -14.73 18.90
CA GLN A 93 -27.64 -14.53 20.31
C GLN A 93 -29.16 -14.59 20.47
N LYS A 94 -29.68 -14.61 21.72
CA LYS A 94 -31.11 -14.88 22.00
C LYS A 94 -32.10 -14.00 21.20
N ALA A 95 -31.87 -12.69 21.13
CA ALA A 95 -32.77 -11.73 20.45
C ALA A 95 -32.08 -10.93 19.33
N MET A 96 -30.82 -11.25 19.05
CA MET A 96 -29.96 -10.48 18.16
C MET A 96 -29.00 -11.41 17.43
N THR A 97 -28.60 -11.08 16.22
CA THR A 97 -27.53 -11.79 15.51
C THR A 97 -26.49 -10.77 15.10
N THR A 98 -25.25 -10.93 15.57
CA THR A 98 -24.12 -10.12 15.09
C THR A 98 -23.58 -10.73 13.81
N PHE A 99 -22.97 -9.90 12.97
CA PHE A 99 -22.32 -10.33 11.75
C PHE A 99 -21.05 -9.52 11.49
N GLU A 100 -20.08 -10.17 10.84
CA GLU A 100 -18.84 -9.56 10.38
C GLU A 100 -18.65 -9.89 8.89
N VAL A 101 -18.32 -8.88 8.08
CA VAL A 101 -17.94 -9.02 6.69
C VAL A 101 -16.42 -8.92 6.60
N LEU A 102 -15.79 -10.00 6.16
CA LEU A 102 -14.35 -10.22 6.18
C LEU A 102 -13.80 -10.33 4.75
N SER A 103 -12.56 -9.89 4.59
CA SER A 103 -11.73 -10.20 3.43
C SER A 103 -11.28 -11.67 3.42
N SER A 104 -10.70 -12.11 2.31
CA SER A 104 -10.03 -13.41 2.19
C SER A 104 -8.86 -13.58 3.16
N SER A 105 -8.25 -12.48 3.64
CA SER A 105 -7.20 -12.46 4.64
C SER A 105 -7.70 -12.21 6.07
N ASN A 106 -9.01 -12.36 6.33
CA ASN A 106 -9.66 -12.15 7.63
C ASN A 106 -9.62 -10.71 8.19
N ALA A 107 -9.30 -9.70 7.39
CA ALA A 107 -9.51 -8.31 7.78
C ALA A 107 -11.00 -7.93 7.75
N VAL A 108 -11.49 -7.21 8.77
CA VAL A 108 -12.90 -6.79 8.91
C VAL A 108 -13.18 -5.55 8.07
N TYR A 109 -14.09 -5.66 7.10
CA TYR A 109 -14.59 -4.50 6.34
C TYR A 109 -15.76 -3.82 7.03
N ALA A 110 -16.71 -4.60 7.55
CA ALA A 110 -17.87 -4.10 8.24
C ALA A 110 -18.34 -5.08 9.33
N ALA A 111 -18.88 -4.54 10.41
CA ALA A 111 -19.45 -5.34 11.49
C ALA A 111 -20.75 -4.70 11.96
N GLY A 112 -21.74 -5.53 12.25
CA GLY A 112 -23.07 -5.08 12.60
C GLY A 112 -23.88 -6.11 13.37
N GLN A 113 -25.11 -5.73 13.67
CA GLN A 113 -26.06 -6.56 14.38
C GLN A 113 -27.47 -6.35 13.84
N VAL A 114 -28.26 -7.40 13.90
CA VAL A 114 -29.68 -7.39 13.53
C VAL A 114 -30.48 -7.89 14.72
N ALA A 115 -31.26 -6.99 15.33
CA ALA A 115 -32.25 -7.34 16.34
C ALA A 115 -33.52 -7.86 15.68
N LYS A 116 -34.13 -8.90 16.25
CA LYS A 116 -35.31 -9.59 15.69
C LYS A 116 -36.48 -9.54 16.66
N GLY A 117 -37.71 -9.47 16.13
CA GLY A 117 -38.92 -9.59 16.95
C GLY A 117 -39.30 -8.32 17.71
N LEU A 118 -38.71 -7.19 17.34
CA LEU A 118 -39.24 -5.86 17.65
C LEU A 118 -40.22 -5.54 16.51
N GLU A 119 -41.46 -5.12 16.80
CA GLU A 119 -42.23 -4.43 15.76
C GLU A 119 -41.37 -3.25 15.28
N GLY A 120 -41.19 -3.09 13.96
CA GLY A 120 -40.37 -2.02 13.42
C GLY A 120 -40.91 -0.65 13.84
N VAL A 121 -40.46 -0.14 14.98
CA VAL A 121 -40.88 1.16 15.49
C VAL A 121 -40.09 2.22 14.73
N VAL A 122 -40.67 2.70 13.64
CA VAL A 122 -40.27 3.96 13.02
C VAL A 122 -40.77 5.13 13.87
N GLU A 123 -40.09 6.27 13.78
CA GLU A 123 -40.52 7.48 14.49
C GLU A 123 -41.85 7.99 13.96
N GLU A 124 -41.98 8.01 12.63
CA GLU A 124 -43.15 8.48 11.91
C GLU A 124 -43.49 7.47 10.80
N SER A 125 -44.75 7.06 10.74
CA SER A 125 -45.23 6.11 9.72
C SER A 125 -45.57 6.79 8.39
N SER A 126 -45.79 8.11 8.39
CA SER A 126 -46.07 8.91 7.21
C SER A 126 -45.52 10.33 7.33
N ILE A 127 -45.04 10.88 6.22
CA ILE A 127 -44.59 12.26 6.10
C ILE A 127 -45.34 13.00 4.98
N SER A 128 -45.62 14.29 5.19
CA SER A 128 -46.16 15.15 4.14
C SER A 128 -45.04 15.69 3.25
N PHE A 129 -44.64 14.93 2.23
CA PHE A 129 -43.58 15.34 1.30
C PHE A 129 -43.90 16.67 0.59
N GLN A 130 -45.17 16.94 0.29
CA GLN A 130 -45.60 18.23 -0.29
C GLN A 130 -45.27 19.42 0.61
N ALA A 131 -45.44 19.28 1.93
CA ALA A 131 -45.06 20.32 2.88
C ALA A 131 -43.54 20.51 2.91
N ILE A 132 -42.77 19.43 2.79
CA ILE A 132 -41.30 19.47 2.75
C ILE A 132 -40.81 20.19 1.48
N TYR A 133 -41.36 19.87 0.30
CA TYR A 133 -41.05 20.59 -0.94
C TYR A 133 -41.34 22.10 -0.85
N ARG A 134 -42.41 22.50 -0.16
CA ARG A 134 -42.72 23.93 0.06
C ARG A 134 -41.71 24.64 0.96
N ARG A 135 -41.10 23.93 1.92
CA ARG A 135 -40.05 24.46 2.81
C ARG A 135 -38.67 24.44 2.14
N CYS A 136 -38.39 23.42 1.34
CA CYS A 136 -37.15 23.23 0.59
C CYS A 136 -37.13 24.04 -0.72
N LYS A 137 -37.00 25.37 -0.57
CA LYS A 137 -37.06 26.32 -1.70
C LYS A 137 -35.80 26.32 -2.58
N SER A 138 -34.67 25.88 -2.05
CA SER A 138 -33.42 25.84 -2.80
C SER A 138 -33.32 24.51 -3.53
N VAL A 139 -32.84 24.55 -4.78
CA VAL A 139 -32.71 23.37 -5.63
C VAL A 139 -31.27 23.23 -6.06
N ILE A 140 -30.74 22.02 -6.00
CA ILE A 140 -29.49 21.62 -6.62
C ILE A 140 -29.85 20.60 -7.69
N SER A 141 -29.46 20.87 -8.93
CA SER A 141 -29.71 19.95 -10.03
C SER A 141 -28.96 18.64 -9.82
N ARG A 142 -29.48 17.55 -10.38
CA ARG A 142 -28.78 16.25 -10.32
C ARG A 142 -27.34 16.33 -10.85
N GLU A 143 -27.08 17.12 -11.90
CA GLU A 143 -25.74 17.30 -12.45
C GLU A 143 -24.79 17.96 -11.44
N GLU A 144 -25.24 19.02 -10.77
CA GLU A 144 -24.45 19.72 -9.74
C GLU A 144 -24.15 18.82 -8.54
N VAL A 145 -25.07 17.93 -8.13
CA VAL A 145 -24.82 16.96 -7.05
C VAL A 145 -23.68 16.03 -7.42
N TYR A 146 -23.73 15.44 -8.62
CA TYR A 146 -22.69 14.51 -9.07
C TYR A 146 -21.37 15.22 -9.41
N GLU A 147 -21.40 16.48 -9.83
CA GLU A 147 -20.20 17.29 -9.99
C GLU A 147 -19.53 17.56 -8.62
N ALA A 148 -20.31 17.93 -7.61
CA ALA A 148 -19.80 18.14 -6.25
C ALA A 148 -19.18 16.86 -5.66
N LEU A 149 -19.81 15.70 -5.88
CA LEU A 149 -19.28 14.39 -5.50
C LEU A 149 -17.96 14.07 -6.24
N SER A 150 -17.88 14.39 -7.54
CA SER A 150 -16.68 14.21 -8.35
C SER A 150 -15.50 15.07 -7.88
N GLN A 151 -15.78 16.32 -7.47
CA GLN A 151 -14.76 17.23 -6.93
C GLN A 151 -14.10 16.73 -5.64
N VAL A 152 -14.83 15.97 -4.82
CA VAL A 152 -14.28 15.32 -3.62
C VAL A 152 -13.80 13.89 -3.87
N GLY A 153 -13.73 13.47 -5.13
CA GLY A 153 -13.11 12.23 -5.57
C GLY A 153 -14.08 11.09 -5.88
N PHE A 154 -15.38 11.20 -5.64
CA PHE A 154 -16.34 10.12 -5.94
C PHE A 154 -16.80 10.15 -7.40
N GLN A 155 -16.59 9.04 -8.13
CA GLN A 155 -17.12 8.86 -9.48
C GLN A 155 -18.16 7.74 -9.49
N TYR A 156 -19.34 8.04 -10.01
CA TYR A 156 -20.45 7.10 -10.14
C TYR A 156 -20.77 6.86 -11.62
N GLY A 157 -20.87 5.60 -12.02
CA GLY A 157 -21.41 5.23 -13.33
C GLY A 157 -22.93 5.36 -13.40
N SER A 158 -23.50 5.08 -14.57
CA SER A 158 -24.92 5.32 -14.87
C SER A 158 -25.87 4.62 -13.90
N ILE A 159 -25.51 3.42 -13.41
CA ILE A 159 -26.42 2.67 -12.53
C ILE A 159 -26.55 3.33 -11.15
N PHE A 160 -25.50 3.98 -10.65
CA PHE A 160 -25.51 4.68 -9.36
C PHE A 160 -26.03 6.12 -9.45
N ARG A 161 -26.24 6.66 -10.65
CA ARG A 161 -26.67 8.04 -10.88
C ARG A 161 -28.21 8.20 -10.95
N GLN A 162 -28.91 7.80 -9.90
CA GLN A 162 -30.39 7.76 -9.88
C GLN A 162 -31.06 8.90 -9.08
N LEU A 163 -30.28 9.81 -8.49
CA LEU A 163 -30.85 10.99 -7.82
C LEU A 163 -31.52 11.93 -8.84
N GLY A 164 -32.72 12.40 -8.49
CA GLY A 164 -33.35 13.56 -9.12
C GLY A 164 -32.76 14.88 -8.61
N ASP A 165 -33.44 15.98 -8.93
CA ASP A 165 -33.08 17.29 -8.39
C ASP A 165 -33.34 17.33 -6.88
N VAL A 166 -32.34 17.79 -6.13
CA VAL A 166 -32.39 17.80 -4.68
C VAL A 166 -32.89 19.15 -4.19
N HIS A 167 -34.06 19.14 -3.56
CA HIS A 167 -34.63 20.29 -2.88
C HIS A 167 -34.13 20.32 -1.44
N TYR A 168 -33.63 21.46 -0.97
CA TYR A 168 -33.12 21.59 0.39
C TYR A 168 -33.54 22.90 1.08
N CYS A 169 -33.56 22.85 2.41
CA CYS A 169 -33.81 23.99 3.28
C CYS A 169 -32.65 24.15 4.26
N GLN A 170 -31.87 25.24 4.09
CA GLN A 170 -30.70 25.51 4.93
C GLN A 170 -31.05 25.74 6.41
N GLU A 171 -32.17 26.42 6.67
CA GLU A 171 -32.62 26.78 8.03
C GLU A 171 -32.99 25.53 8.84
N LEU A 172 -33.69 24.59 8.22
CA LEU A 172 -34.14 23.34 8.84
C LEU A 172 -33.13 22.19 8.68
N LYS A 173 -32.10 22.40 7.85
CA LYS A 173 -31.07 21.42 7.48
C LYS A 173 -31.68 20.09 7.01
N GLU A 174 -32.74 20.20 6.21
CA GLU A 174 -33.47 19.08 5.62
C GLU A 174 -33.37 19.13 4.10
N ALA A 175 -33.48 17.97 3.46
CA ALA A 175 -33.47 17.82 2.02
C ALA A 175 -34.43 16.72 1.57
N ILE A 176 -34.98 16.86 0.37
CA ILE A 176 -35.87 15.90 -0.27
C ILE A 176 -35.58 15.79 -1.77
N THR A 177 -35.68 14.59 -2.32
CA THR A 177 -35.58 14.32 -3.76
C THR A 177 -36.55 13.23 -4.16
N SER A 178 -37.03 13.26 -5.40
CA SER A 178 -37.67 12.11 -6.03
C SER A 178 -36.62 11.21 -6.67
N ILE A 179 -36.93 9.92 -6.74
CA ILE A 179 -36.17 8.90 -7.46
C ILE A 179 -37.15 8.13 -8.32
N LYS A 180 -36.80 7.99 -9.60
CA LYS A 180 -37.41 7.03 -10.51
C LYS A 180 -36.37 5.96 -10.80
N VAL A 181 -36.63 4.74 -10.34
CA VAL A 181 -35.70 3.63 -10.44
C VAL A 181 -35.52 3.24 -11.90
N ASN A 182 -34.28 3.04 -12.34
CA ASN A 182 -34.00 2.65 -13.72
C ASN A 182 -34.45 1.19 -13.99
N GLU A 183 -34.72 0.88 -15.27
CA GLU A 183 -35.22 -0.46 -15.66
C GLU A 183 -34.26 -1.58 -15.25
N GLU A 184 -32.95 -1.33 -15.28
CA GLU A 184 -31.94 -2.31 -14.90
C GLU A 184 -32.02 -2.72 -13.42
N THR A 185 -32.19 -1.76 -12.51
CA THR A 185 -32.35 -2.00 -11.07
C THR A 185 -33.72 -2.58 -10.74
N ILE A 186 -34.77 -2.23 -11.50
CA ILE A 186 -36.12 -2.81 -11.30
C ILE A 186 -36.10 -4.33 -11.46
N ARG A 187 -35.27 -4.86 -12.37
CA ARG A 187 -35.22 -6.31 -12.67
C ARG A 187 -34.87 -7.16 -11.46
N ASP A 188 -34.03 -6.68 -10.55
CA ASP A 188 -33.54 -7.46 -9.43
C ASP A 188 -33.80 -6.84 -8.05
N MET A 189 -34.29 -5.59 -7.94
CA MET A 189 -34.51 -4.91 -6.66
C MET A 189 -35.32 -5.69 -5.62
N TYR A 190 -36.31 -6.50 -6.05
CA TYR A 190 -37.15 -7.30 -5.15
C TYR A 190 -36.50 -8.61 -4.67
N SER A 191 -35.31 -8.93 -5.17
CA SER A 191 -34.51 -10.08 -4.73
C SER A 191 -33.63 -9.78 -3.51
N TYR A 192 -33.50 -8.49 -3.16
CA TYR A 192 -32.71 -7.99 -2.04
C TYR A 192 -33.61 -7.62 -0.86
N CYS A 193 -33.04 -7.53 0.34
CA CYS A 193 -33.73 -6.93 1.49
C CYS A 193 -33.88 -5.41 1.30
N ILE A 194 -32.82 -4.77 0.82
CA ILE A 194 -32.77 -3.39 0.37
C ILE A 194 -31.69 -3.25 -0.72
N HIS A 195 -32.06 -2.80 -1.92
CA HIS A 195 -31.11 -2.78 -3.03
C HIS A 195 -29.92 -1.84 -2.76
N PRO A 196 -28.65 -2.30 -2.85
CA PRO A 196 -27.48 -1.50 -2.50
C PRO A 196 -27.37 -0.16 -3.24
N VAL A 197 -27.72 -0.13 -4.52
CA VAL A 197 -27.68 1.11 -5.33
C VAL A 197 -28.69 2.15 -4.85
N LEU A 198 -29.89 1.72 -4.44
CA LEU A 198 -30.94 2.61 -3.97
C LEU A 198 -30.62 3.14 -2.57
N LEU A 199 -30.11 2.27 -1.71
CA LEU A 199 -29.60 2.67 -0.39
C LEU A 199 -28.40 3.63 -0.53
N ASP A 200 -27.52 3.42 -1.51
CA ASP A 200 -26.42 4.33 -1.77
C ASP A 200 -26.88 5.71 -2.25
N CYS A 201 -28.01 5.82 -2.96
CA CYS A 201 -28.60 7.13 -3.29
C CYS A 201 -28.91 7.95 -2.02
N PHE A 202 -29.36 7.31 -0.94
CA PHE A 202 -29.51 7.98 0.36
C PHE A 202 -28.16 8.50 0.88
N LEU A 203 -27.10 7.70 0.77
CA LEU A 203 -25.76 8.09 1.21
C LEU A 203 -25.18 9.22 0.35
N GLN A 204 -25.36 9.17 -0.97
CA GLN A 204 -24.95 10.21 -1.92
C GLN A 204 -25.59 11.57 -1.58
N MET A 205 -26.89 11.56 -1.25
CA MET A 205 -27.63 12.78 -0.93
C MET A 205 -27.10 13.51 0.33
N THR A 206 -26.35 12.82 1.21
CA THR A 206 -25.68 13.47 2.34
C THR A 206 -24.65 14.53 1.90
N ALA A 207 -24.12 14.40 0.67
CA ALA A 207 -23.20 15.37 0.08
C ALA A 207 -23.83 16.78 0.02
N VAL A 208 -25.13 16.87 -0.28
CA VAL A 208 -25.87 18.14 -0.36
C VAL A 208 -25.91 18.86 0.98
N LEU A 209 -26.14 18.13 2.07
CA LEU A 209 -26.14 18.69 3.42
C LEU A 209 -24.71 19.03 3.90
N SER A 210 -23.70 18.28 3.45
CA SER A 210 -22.30 18.46 3.85
C SER A 210 -21.61 19.64 3.15
N SER A 211 -21.77 19.82 1.83
CA SER A 211 -21.07 20.82 1.00
C SER A 211 -21.28 22.27 1.49
N ARG A 212 -22.36 22.51 2.25
CA ARG A 212 -22.73 23.84 2.78
C ARG A 212 -22.41 24.02 4.26
N THR A 213 -22.02 22.96 4.98
CA THR A 213 -21.70 23.00 6.42
C THR A 213 -20.23 22.69 6.72
N LEU A 214 -19.59 21.85 5.91
CA LEU A 214 -18.20 21.42 6.04
C LEU A 214 -17.51 21.58 4.66
N GLN A 215 -16.28 22.08 4.67
CA GLN A 215 -15.46 22.31 3.48
C GLN A 215 -15.34 21.08 2.56
N SER A 216 -14.91 21.30 1.32
CA SER A 216 -14.64 20.37 0.21
C SER A 216 -13.78 19.14 0.56
N ARG A 217 -14.26 18.23 1.40
CA ARG A 217 -13.56 17.02 1.86
C ARG A 217 -14.35 15.77 1.51
N ALA A 218 -13.63 14.70 1.18
CA ALA A 218 -14.24 13.38 1.01
C ALA A 218 -14.82 12.89 2.35
N GLY A 219 -16.13 12.66 2.37
CA GLY A 219 -16.84 12.03 3.47
C GLY A 219 -17.14 10.57 3.13
N PHE A 220 -16.87 9.65 4.05
CA PHE A 220 -17.20 8.24 3.89
C PHE A 220 -18.25 7.83 4.93
N PRO A 221 -19.23 6.99 4.56
CA PRO A 221 -20.11 6.36 5.53
C PRO A 221 -19.27 5.58 6.57
N SER A 222 -19.43 5.91 7.84
CA SER A 222 -18.76 5.21 8.95
C SER A 222 -19.69 4.26 9.71
N GLY A 223 -21.02 4.45 9.58
CA GLY A 223 -21.98 3.50 10.10
C GLY A 223 -23.43 3.96 9.95
N ILE A 224 -24.35 3.03 10.19
CA ILE A 224 -25.79 3.27 10.30
C ILE A 224 -26.21 2.75 11.67
N GLY A 225 -26.63 3.66 12.55
CA GLY A 225 -27.03 3.28 13.90
C GLY A 225 -28.39 2.58 13.97
N SER A 226 -29.26 2.75 12.99
CA SER A 226 -30.51 2.00 12.85
C SER A 226 -31.02 2.05 11.41
N LEU A 227 -31.34 0.89 10.84
CA LEU A 227 -32.09 0.73 9.60
C LEU A 227 -33.28 -0.19 9.86
N VAL A 228 -34.47 0.26 9.48
CA VAL A 228 -35.71 -0.54 9.49
C VAL A 228 -36.33 -0.47 8.10
N VAL A 229 -36.57 -1.63 7.48
CA VAL A 229 -37.25 -1.73 6.17
C VAL A 229 -38.67 -2.24 6.42
N LEU A 230 -39.64 -1.33 6.41
CA LEU A 230 -41.05 -1.65 6.69
C LEU A 230 -41.72 -2.33 5.51
N ARG A 231 -41.45 -1.83 4.30
CA ARG A 231 -42.01 -2.30 3.04
C ARG A 231 -40.91 -2.30 1.96
N PRO A 232 -41.04 -3.14 0.91
CA PRO A 232 -40.15 -3.07 -0.24
C PRO A 232 -40.10 -1.66 -0.83
N LEU A 233 -38.95 -1.27 -1.37
CA LEU A 233 -38.83 -0.02 -2.11
C LEU A 233 -39.70 -0.04 -3.38
N GLU A 234 -40.10 1.14 -3.86
CA GLU A 234 -40.99 1.29 -5.03
C GLU A 234 -40.25 1.89 -6.22
N GLU A 235 -40.77 1.70 -7.44
CA GLU A 235 -40.19 2.22 -8.68
C GLU A 235 -40.16 3.77 -8.73
N GLU A 236 -41.13 4.41 -8.09
CA GLU A 236 -41.19 5.87 -7.91
C GLU A 236 -41.35 6.18 -6.42
N MET A 237 -40.32 6.76 -5.81
CA MET A 237 -40.25 7.01 -4.37
C MET A 237 -39.46 8.30 -4.08
N MET A 238 -39.57 8.80 -2.86
CA MET A 238 -38.85 9.99 -2.41
C MET A 238 -37.84 9.59 -1.33
N ILE A 239 -36.69 10.26 -1.34
CA ILE A 239 -35.76 10.25 -0.22
C ILE A 239 -35.91 11.56 0.53
N TYR A 240 -36.18 11.46 1.83
CA TYR A 240 -36.12 12.58 2.76
C TYR A 240 -34.98 12.37 3.75
N MET A 241 -34.25 13.44 4.06
CA MET A 241 -33.25 13.42 5.12
C MET A 241 -33.14 14.76 5.85
N ARG A 242 -32.63 14.69 7.08
CA ARG A 242 -32.36 15.84 7.92
C ARG A 242 -31.07 15.63 8.70
N LEU A 243 -30.30 16.71 8.84
CA LEU A 243 -29.12 16.73 9.69
C LEU A 243 -29.51 16.64 11.17
N SER A 244 -29.02 15.61 11.86
CA SER A 244 -29.27 15.41 13.29
C SER A 244 -28.13 15.95 14.14
N LYS A 245 -26.89 15.68 13.75
CA LYS A 245 -25.69 16.14 14.46
C LYS A 245 -24.62 16.54 13.45
N SER A 246 -23.87 17.59 13.75
CA SER A 246 -22.70 17.98 12.98
C SER A 246 -21.58 18.34 13.95
N THR A 247 -20.45 17.67 13.77
CA THR A 247 -19.18 17.90 14.47
C THR A 247 -18.10 18.09 13.41
N GLY A 248 -16.99 18.75 13.75
CA GLY A 248 -15.99 19.18 12.75
C GLY A 248 -15.47 18.09 11.80
N ASN A 249 -15.53 16.81 12.17
CA ASN A 249 -15.10 15.69 11.32
C ASN A 249 -16.18 14.61 11.10
N CYS A 250 -17.41 14.81 11.59
CA CYS A 250 -18.47 13.82 11.48
C CYS A 250 -19.85 14.49 11.40
N LEU A 251 -20.65 14.04 10.43
CA LEU A 251 -22.01 14.47 10.16
C LEU A 251 -22.94 13.27 10.34
N GLU A 252 -23.95 13.42 11.18
CA GLU A 252 -25.01 12.40 11.35
C GLU A 252 -26.32 12.93 10.78
N VAL A 253 -26.96 12.11 9.95
CA VAL A 253 -28.29 12.37 9.39
C VAL A 253 -29.28 11.28 9.81
N CYS A 254 -30.55 11.66 9.81
CA CYS A 254 -31.69 10.74 9.85
C CYS A 254 -32.57 10.99 8.63
N GLY A 255 -33.27 9.98 8.16
CA GLY A 255 -34.13 10.12 6.99
C GLY A 255 -34.89 8.85 6.65
N CYS A 256 -35.63 8.88 5.56
CA CYS A 256 -36.44 7.77 5.12
C CYS A 256 -36.67 7.75 3.61
N PHE A 257 -36.99 6.55 3.11
CA PHE A 257 -37.60 6.33 1.81
C PHE A 257 -39.11 6.36 1.96
N VAL A 258 -39.81 6.99 1.01
CA VAL A 258 -41.24 7.29 1.12
C VAL A 258 -41.93 7.04 -0.21
N ASP A 259 -43.10 6.42 -0.17
CA ASP A 259 -43.90 6.21 -1.38
C ASP A 259 -44.59 7.50 -1.87
N LYS A 260 -45.24 7.42 -3.04
CA LYS A 260 -46.01 8.53 -3.63
C LYS A 260 -47.17 9.03 -2.78
N HIS A 261 -47.57 8.28 -1.76
CA HIS A 261 -48.64 8.65 -0.82
C HIS A 261 -48.12 9.26 0.48
N GLY A 262 -46.79 9.31 0.66
CA GLY A 262 -46.18 9.84 1.87
C GLY A 262 -45.98 8.79 2.98
N SER A 263 -46.18 7.50 2.72
CA SER A 263 -45.98 6.46 3.72
C SER A 263 -44.53 5.95 3.70
N VAL A 264 -43.94 5.73 4.87
CA VAL A 264 -42.53 5.34 5.00
C VAL A 264 -42.32 3.89 4.51
N LEU A 265 -41.28 3.69 3.70
CA LEU A 265 -40.84 2.40 3.17
C LEU A 265 -39.66 1.85 3.98
N ALA A 266 -38.66 2.69 4.23
CA ALA A 266 -37.52 2.38 5.08
C ALA A 266 -37.05 3.62 5.85
N GLU A 267 -36.65 3.45 7.11
CA GLU A 267 -36.14 4.52 7.97
C GLU A 267 -34.67 4.28 8.33
N LEU A 268 -33.88 5.34 8.27
CA LEU A 268 -32.48 5.37 8.66
C LEU A 268 -32.27 6.40 9.76
N LYS A 269 -31.67 5.98 10.88
CA LYS A 269 -31.28 6.87 11.97
C LYS A 269 -29.79 6.75 12.26
N ARG A 270 -29.19 7.88 12.65
CA ARG A 270 -27.76 7.98 13.00
C ARG A 270 -26.88 7.42 11.86
N VAL A 271 -27.16 7.85 10.63
CA VAL A 271 -26.28 7.58 9.49
C VAL A 271 -25.10 8.53 9.62
N ALA A 272 -23.95 7.99 9.98
CA ALA A 272 -22.74 8.77 10.23
C ALA A 272 -21.87 8.81 8.98
N ILE A 273 -21.52 10.03 8.56
CA ILE A 273 -20.53 10.33 7.54
C ILE A 273 -19.31 10.93 8.25
N THR A 274 -18.19 10.22 8.20
CA THR A 274 -16.93 10.70 8.74
C THR A 274 -16.14 11.36 7.62
N PHE A 275 -15.78 12.61 7.81
CA PHE A 275 -14.90 13.31 6.88
C PHE A 275 -13.46 13.00 7.24
N MET A 276 -12.65 12.83 6.21
CA MET A 276 -11.21 12.83 6.40
C MET A 276 -10.83 14.12 7.12
N LYS A 277 -10.08 13.99 8.22
CA LYS A 277 -9.56 15.15 8.95
C LYS A 277 -8.87 16.06 7.94
N GLU A 278 -9.05 17.37 8.09
CA GLU A 278 -8.04 18.31 7.60
C GLU A 278 -6.71 17.75 8.09
N SER A 279 -5.72 17.66 7.21
CA SER A 279 -4.35 17.53 7.67
C SER A 279 -4.08 18.76 8.53
N SER A 280 -4.41 18.69 9.83
CA SER A 280 -3.70 19.47 10.83
C SER A 280 -2.24 19.23 10.49
N SER A 281 -1.47 20.30 10.32
CA SER A 281 -0.05 20.34 9.98
C SER A 281 0.83 19.53 10.94
N ARG A 282 0.61 18.24 10.94
CA ARG A 282 1.38 17.15 11.50
C ARG A 282 1.47 16.15 10.34
N ASP A 283 2.14 16.58 9.28
CA ASP A 283 2.39 15.87 8.01
C ASP A 283 3.12 14.52 8.18
N ASN A 284 3.22 13.98 9.39
CA ASN A 284 4.09 12.89 9.77
C ASN A 284 3.33 11.68 10.37
N GLU A 285 1.99 11.62 10.32
CA GLU A 285 1.26 10.41 10.74
C GLU A 285 1.66 9.17 9.93
N PHE A 286 2.18 9.38 8.72
CA PHE A 286 2.58 8.32 7.77
C PHE A 286 4.10 8.17 7.63
N LEU A 287 4.92 8.86 8.43
CA LEU A 287 6.38 8.73 8.37
C LEU A 287 6.91 7.75 9.42
N PHE A 288 7.64 6.75 8.94
CA PHE A 288 8.27 5.72 9.77
C PHE A 288 9.77 5.69 9.52
N GLU A 289 10.53 5.35 10.56
CA GLU A 289 11.97 5.16 10.49
C GLU A 289 12.36 3.83 11.13
N ASN A 290 13.46 3.23 10.65
CA ASN A 290 14.09 2.11 11.33
C ASN A 290 15.13 2.64 12.31
N LYS A 291 14.97 2.37 13.60
CA LYS A 291 15.93 2.76 14.63
C LYS A 291 16.68 1.56 15.16
N TRP A 292 18.00 1.67 15.26
CA TRP A 292 18.85 0.69 15.92
C TRP A 292 18.95 0.99 17.42
N LYS A 293 18.53 0.04 18.26
CA LYS A 293 18.59 0.12 19.71
C LYS A 293 19.64 -0.85 20.23
N GLU A 294 20.58 -0.33 21.03
CA GLU A 294 21.59 -1.16 21.69
C GLU A 294 20.93 -2.10 22.70
N VAL A 295 21.30 -3.38 22.66
CA VAL A 295 20.85 -4.37 23.63
C VAL A 295 21.80 -4.33 24.82
N SER A 296 21.33 -3.89 25.98
CA SER A 296 22.12 -3.85 27.21
C SER A 296 22.41 -5.27 27.71
N LEU A 297 23.69 -5.64 27.75
CA LEU A 297 24.16 -6.95 28.18
C LEU A 297 24.02 -7.12 29.70
N SER A 298 23.31 -8.18 30.10
CA SER A 298 23.68 -8.94 31.29
C SER A 298 24.13 -10.33 30.80
N GLN A 299 25.32 -10.76 31.23
CA GLN A 299 25.99 -12.05 30.94
C GLN A 299 27.00 -12.08 29.76
N THR A 300 28.26 -11.89 30.14
CA THR A 300 29.51 -12.47 29.60
C THR A 300 29.60 -12.63 28.07
N ILE A 301 30.30 -11.69 27.43
CA ILE A 301 30.96 -11.90 26.13
C ILE A 301 32.06 -12.94 26.37
N GLY A 302 31.94 -14.11 25.76
CA GLY A 302 32.82 -15.23 26.07
C GLY A 302 32.18 -16.56 25.70
N HIS A 303 32.63 -17.08 24.56
CA HIS A 303 32.49 -18.45 24.06
C HIS A 303 31.75 -19.42 25.01
N LEU A 304 30.43 -19.52 24.86
CA LEU A 304 29.78 -20.77 25.24
C LEU A 304 30.31 -21.82 24.26
N GLY A 305 30.90 -22.91 24.76
CA GLY A 305 31.58 -23.94 23.96
C GLY A 305 30.69 -24.69 22.94
N PHE A 306 29.45 -24.25 22.71
CA PHE A 306 28.55 -24.78 21.70
C PHE A 306 28.89 -24.18 20.33
N LYS A 307 29.27 -25.05 19.38
CA LYS A 307 29.55 -24.68 18.00
C LYS A 307 28.44 -25.22 17.09
N PRO A 308 27.64 -24.37 16.44
CA PRO A 308 26.54 -24.84 15.60
C PRO A 308 27.09 -25.53 14.34
N ARG A 309 26.39 -26.57 13.89
CA ARG A 309 26.67 -27.25 12.61
C ARG A 309 25.80 -26.61 11.54
N VAL A 310 26.43 -25.95 10.58
CA VAL A 310 25.75 -25.09 9.61
C VAL A 310 26.24 -25.34 8.17
N LEU A 311 25.41 -24.98 7.19
CA LEU A 311 25.84 -24.81 5.81
C LEU A 311 26.16 -23.34 5.55
N VAL A 312 27.38 -23.04 5.11
CA VAL A 312 27.87 -21.67 4.91
C VAL A 312 28.05 -21.39 3.42
N PHE A 313 27.24 -20.47 2.88
CA PHE A 313 27.49 -19.87 1.58
C PHE A 313 28.54 -18.76 1.75
N ALA A 314 29.81 -19.13 1.59
CA ALA A 314 30.97 -18.39 2.06
C ALA A 314 31.30 -17.17 1.18
N ASP A 315 31.56 -16.03 1.81
CA ASP A 315 32.00 -14.81 1.14
C ASP A 315 33.46 -14.88 0.67
N LYS A 316 33.81 -14.03 -0.29
CA LYS A 316 35.19 -13.87 -0.78
C LYS A 316 36.02 -12.89 0.07
N PHE A 317 35.41 -12.21 1.04
CA PHE A 317 36.04 -11.17 1.85
C PHE A 317 36.79 -11.75 3.07
N GLY A 318 36.45 -12.98 3.48
CA GLY A 318 37.12 -13.74 4.54
C GLY A 318 36.38 -13.74 5.88
N ILE A 319 35.12 -13.28 5.95
CA ILE A 319 34.32 -13.34 7.18
C ILE A 319 33.98 -14.80 7.52
N ALA A 320 33.57 -15.59 6.53
CA ALA A 320 33.34 -17.03 6.66
C ALA A 320 34.56 -17.78 7.23
N GLU A 321 35.76 -17.45 6.73
CA GLU A 321 36.99 -18.12 7.19
C GLU A 321 37.32 -17.77 8.64
N GLN A 322 37.09 -16.52 9.06
CA GLN A 322 37.27 -16.12 10.46
C GLN A 322 36.26 -16.78 11.41
N LEU A 323 35.02 -17.02 10.94
CA LEU A 323 33.97 -17.71 11.69
C LEU A 323 34.24 -19.21 11.89
N LYS A 324 35.04 -19.83 11.02
CA LYS A 324 35.31 -21.27 11.01
C LYS A 324 35.74 -21.85 12.35
N LYS A 325 36.55 -21.11 13.13
CA LYS A 325 36.99 -21.52 14.47
C LYS A 325 35.85 -21.58 15.50
N HIS A 326 34.74 -20.87 15.25
CA HIS A 326 33.55 -20.80 16.09
C HIS A 326 32.45 -21.79 15.67
N LEU A 327 32.57 -22.43 14.50
CA LEU A 327 31.57 -23.36 13.95
C LEU A 327 31.99 -24.83 14.14
N HIS A 328 31.03 -25.74 14.06
CA HIS A 328 31.30 -27.18 14.21
C HIS A 328 32.19 -27.67 13.06
N PRO A 329 33.17 -28.57 13.28
CA PRO A 329 34.05 -29.08 12.21
C PRO A 329 33.31 -29.75 11.04
N ALA A 330 32.13 -30.33 11.31
CA ALA A 330 31.25 -30.92 10.30
C ALA A 330 30.35 -29.89 9.56
N SER A 331 30.65 -28.59 9.66
CA SER A 331 29.98 -27.55 8.86
C SER A 331 30.54 -27.55 7.44
N ARG A 332 29.68 -27.30 6.45
CA ARG A 332 30.05 -27.28 5.04
C ARG A 332 30.13 -25.86 4.51
N TYR A 333 31.08 -25.60 3.60
CA TYR A 333 31.31 -24.29 3.01
C TYR A 333 31.14 -24.38 1.49
N VAL A 334 30.22 -23.59 0.95
CA VAL A 334 29.93 -23.49 -0.48
C VAL A 334 30.47 -22.15 -0.98
N THR A 335 31.45 -22.21 -1.87
CA THR A 335 32.02 -21.01 -2.53
C THR A 335 31.15 -20.56 -3.69
N TYR A 336 31.14 -19.25 -3.98
CA TYR A 336 30.38 -18.70 -5.09
C TYR A 336 30.78 -19.30 -6.45
N GLU A 337 32.08 -19.44 -6.73
CA GLU A 337 32.59 -20.06 -7.97
C GLU A 337 32.12 -21.50 -8.12
N GLY A 338 32.14 -22.24 -7.00
CA GLY A 338 31.61 -23.59 -6.93
C GLY A 338 30.14 -23.67 -7.33
N TRP A 339 29.33 -22.67 -6.98
CA TRP A 339 27.92 -22.57 -7.41
C TRP A 339 27.74 -22.05 -8.83
N GLU A 340 28.52 -21.06 -9.26
CA GLU A 340 28.45 -20.50 -10.62
C GLU A 340 28.77 -21.59 -11.67
N CYS A 341 29.75 -22.45 -11.40
CA CYS A 341 30.04 -23.64 -12.21
C CYS A 341 28.90 -24.66 -12.25
N LEU A 342 27.98 -24.66 -11.26
CA LEU A 342 26.84 -25.58 -11.19
C LEU A 342 25.62 -25.04 -11.95
N MET A 343 25.64 -23.78 -12.41
CA MET A 343 24.56 -23.16 -13.20
C MET A 343 24.34 -23.82 -14.57
N GLU A 344 25.28 -24.65 -15.03
CA GLU A 344 25.07 -25.55 -16.16
C GLU A 344 24.31 -26.82 -15.68
N GLY A 345 22.99 -26.86 -15.90
CA GLY A 345 22.11 -28.01 -15.60
C GLY A 345 20.94 -27.69 -14.66
N ASP A 346 20.33 -28.73 -14.06
CA ASP A 346 19.24 -28.59 -13.07
C ASP A 346 19.78 -28.09 -11.72
N THR A 347 19.85 -26.76 -11.58
CA THR A 347 20.40 -26.07 -10.40
C THR A 347 19.58 -26.31 -9.15
N GLN A 348 18.25 -26.45 -9.27
CA GLN A 348 17.37 -26.58 -8.12
C GLN A 348 17.58 -27.95 -7.43
N SER A 349 17.66 -29.03 -8.20
CA SER A 349 17.94 -30.37 -7.65
C SER A 349 19.31 -30.45 -6.95
N LYS A 350 20.32 -29.79 -7.52
CA LYS A 350 21.65 -29.69 -6.88
C LYS A 350 21.59 -28.90 -5.57
N MET A 351 20.87 -27.78 -5.55
CA MET A 351 20.70 -26.97 -4.33
C MET A 351 19.96 -27.77 -3.22
N ARG A 352 18.95 -28.56 -3.59
CA ARG A 352 18.26 -29.47 -2.64
C ARG A 352 19.25 -30.43 -1.98
N ALA A 353 20.11 -31.07 -2.77
CA ALA A 353 21.12 -31.99 -2.24
C ALA A 353 22.13 -31.29 -1.31
N GLU A 354 22.48 -30.03 -1.60
CA GLU A 354 23.40 -29.25 -0.75
C GLU A 354 22.79 -28.90 0.62
N VAL A 355 21.49 -28.59 0.68
CA VAL A 355 20.79 -28.19 1.92
C VAL A 355 20.17 -29.36 2.70
N GLU A 356 20.11 -30.56 2.13
CA GLU A 356 19.42 -31.73 2.70
C GLU A 356 19.87 -32.03 4.13
N ASP A 357 21.19 -32.09 4.35
CA ASP A 357 21.80 -32.49 5.63
C ASP A 357 21.88 -31.36 6.69
N TYR A 358 21.39 -30.14 6.40
CA TYR A 358 21.56 -28.97 7.26
C TYR A 358 20.24 -28.22 7.51
N ASP A 359 19.96 -27.91 8.77
CA ASP A 359 18.76 -27.14 9.17
C ASP A 359 19.08 -25.67 9.50
N GLU A 360 20.36 -25.29 9.55
CA GLU A 360 20.80 -23.92 9.77
C GLU A 360 21.76 -23.48 8.67
N ILE A 361 21.38 -22.42 7.97
CA ILE A 361 22.09 -21.88 6.81
C ILE A 361 22.65 -20.50 7.15
N LEU A 362 23.93 -20.27 6.85
CA LEU A 362 24.54 -18.95 6.86
C LEU A 362 24.75 -18.48 5.42
N PHE A 363 24.11 -17.40 5.03
CA PHE A 363 24.21 -16.83 3.68
C PHE A 363 25.05 -15.55 3.70
N LEU A 364 26.31 -15.62 3.21
CA LEU A 364 27.27 -14.51 3.23
C LEU A 364 27.60 -13.96 1.82
N TRP A 365 27.01 -14.49 0.75
CA TRP A 365 27.29 -14.02 -0.61
C TRP A 365 26.87 -12.56 -0.87
N GLY A 366 26.02 -11.99 -0.01
CA GLY A 366 25.68 -10.57 0.00
C GLY A 366 26.88 -9.63 0.21
N ILE A 367 27.99 -10.12 0.79
CA ILE A 367 29.17 -9.30 1.13
C ILE A 367 29.97 -8.90 -0.12
N GLN A 368 29.72 -9.54 -1.27
CA GLN A 368 30.43 -9.26 -2.50
C GLN A 368 30.29 -7.78 -2.91
N LYS A 369 31.43 -7.06 -2.93
CA LYS A 369 31.52 -5.68 -3.41
C LYS A 369 31.24 -5.61 -4.91
N LEU A 370 30.43 -4.63 -5.30
CA LEU A 370 30.06 -4.34 -6.67
C LEU A 370 30.92 -3.19 -7.22
N ASN A 371 31.16 -3.22 -8.53
CA ASN A 371 31.82 -2.12 -9.22
C ASN A 371 30.77 -1.13 -9.75
N GLU A 372 30.73 0.07 -9.16
CA GLU A 372 29.80 1.15 -9.54
C GLU A 372 30.05 1.69 -10.97
N ASP A 373 31.26 1.50 -11.51
CA ASP A 373 31.63 1.96 -12.86
C ASP A 373 31.01 1.11 -13.98
N PHE A 374 30.42 -0.04 -13.65
CA PHE A 374 29.75 -0.91 -14.63
C PHE A 374 28.34 -1.27 -14.16
N PRO A 375 27.35 -0.38 -14.30
CA PRO A 375 25.99 -0.57 -13.81
C PRO A 375 25.32 -1.87 -14.28
N GLY A 376 25.54 -2.27 -15.53
CA GLY A 376 25.04 -3.55 -16.05
C GLY A 376 25.64 -4.79 -15.36
N LYS A 377 26.94 -4.74 -15.02
CA LYS A 377 27.60 -5.82 -14.25
C LYS A 377 27.13 -5.85 -12.79
N ALA A 378 26.88 -4.68 -12.20
CA ALA A 378 26.32 -4.60 -10.85
C ALA A 378 24.93 -5.24 -10.79
N VAL A 379 24.08 -4.99 -11.80
CA VAL A 379 22.77 -5.67 -11.93
C VAL A 379 22.93 -7.18 -12.08
N ASP A 380 23.85 -7.65 -12.92
CA ASP A 380 24.11 -9.09 -13.11
C ASP A 380 24.51 -9.78 -11.80
N GLN A 381 25.46 -9.20 -11.08
CA GLN A 381 25.93 -9.75 -9.81
C GLN A 381 24.83 -9.75 -8.73
N LEU A 382 24.04 -8.68 -8.64
CA LEU A 382 22.88 -8.61 -7.74
C LEU A 382 21.81 -9.63 -8.11
N ALA A 383 21.45 -9.73 -9.39
CA ALA A 383 20.44 -10.67 -9.85
C ALA A 383 20.85 -12.13 -9.59
N LYS A 384 22.12 -12.48 -9.84
CA LYS A 384 22.67 -13.80 -9.51
C LYS A 384 22.68 -14.06 -8.00
N CYS A 385 23.03 -13.08 -7.18
CA CYS A 385 22.99 -13.22 -5.72
C CYS A 385 21.55 -13.44 -5.21
N CYS A 386 20.59 -12.68 -5.71
CA CYS A 386 19.17 -12.84 -5.39
C CYS A 386 18.64 -14.20 -5.86
N GLU A 387 19.00 -14.64 -7.07
CA GLU A 387 18.60 -15.95 -7.59
C GLU A 387 19.19 -17.10 -6.76
N ALA A 388 20.46 -17.02 -6.38
CA ALA A 388 21.08 -17.99 -5.48
C ALA A 388 20.34 -18.05 -4.14
N TYR A 389 20.04 -16.89 -3.55
CA TYR A 389 19.29 -16.81 -2.30
C TYR A 389 17.88 -17.40 -2.43
N ARG A 390 17.18 -17.11 -3.52
CA ARG A 390 15.87 -17.70 -3.85
C ARG A 390 15.95 -19.23 -3.93
N GLN A 391 16.94 -19.78 -4.63
CA GLN A 391 17.11 -21.24 -4.75
C GLN A 391 17.30 -21.91 -3.41
N VAL A 392 18.09 -21.31 -2.50
CA VAL A 392 18.27 -21.79 -1.12
C VAL A 392 16.94 -21.80 -0.38
N VAL A 393 16.18 -20.70 -0.42
CA VAL A 393 14.89 -20.58 0.26
C VAL A 393 13.89 -21.61 -0.27
N VAL A 394 13.79 -21.78 -1.59
CA VAL A 394 12.88 -22.75 -2.21
C VAL A 394 13.29 -24.19 -1.85
N ALA A 395 14.59 -24.51 -1.85
CA ALA A 395 15.06 -25.84 -1.48
C ALA A 395 14.76 -26.18 -0.01
N LEU A 396 14.88 -25.19 0.89
CA LEU A 396 14.55 -25.38 2.31
C LEU A 396 13.05 -25.50 2.55
N ARG A 397 12.21 -24.80 1.78
CA ARG A 397 10.75 -24.85 1.93
C ARG A 397 10.18 -26.25 1.69
N GLU A 398 10.85 -27.05 0.87
CA GLU A 398 10.46 -28.43 0.58
C GLU A 398 10.87 -29.44 1.66
N LYS A 399 11.71 -29.03 2.62
CA LYS A 399 12.10 -29.88 3.75
C LYS A 399 10.96 -29.99 4.76
N THR A 400 10.85 -31.17 5.38
CA THR A 400 9.91 -31.43 6.48
C THR A 400 10.43 -30.95 7.83
N SER A 401 11.76 -30.78 7.98
CA SER A 401 12.39 -30.26 9.19
C SER A 401 12.27 -28.73 9.26
N ARG A 402 12.23 -28.19 10.50
CA ARG A 402 12.27 -26.75 10.72
C ARG A 402 13.65 -26.22 10.36
N CYS A 403 13.71 -25.30 9.41
CA CYS A 403 14.94 -24.72 8.91
C CYS A 403 15.09 -23.25 9.32
N SER A 404 16.33 -22.79 9.40
CA SER A 404 16.67 -21.39 9.67
C SER A 404 17.71 -20.86 8.69
N VAL A 405 17.53 -19.61 8.26
CA VAL A 405 18.41 -18.91 7.33
C VAL A 405 18.88 -17.62 7.97
N ARG A 406 20.19 -17.50 8.17
CA ARG A 406 20.82 -16.28 8.66
C ARG A 406 21.56 -15.61 7.52
N VAL A 407 21.05 -14.46 7.10
CA VAL A 407 21.64 -13.63 6.06
C VAL A 407 22.60 -12.65 6.72
N ILE A 408 23.89 -12.83 6.45
CA ILE A 408 24.93 -11.98 7.02
C ILE A 408 25.37 -10.97 5.95
N THR A 409 25.16 -9.70 6.25
CA THR A 409 25.56 -8.57 5.41
C THR A 409 26.75 -7.85 6.02
N TYR A 410 27.42 -7.03 5.21
CA TYR A 410 28.57 -6.25 5.64
C TYR A 410 28.38 -4.81 5.23
N ARG A 411 28.45 -3.90 6.21
CA ARG A 411 28.39 -2.45 6.01
C ARG A 411 27.16 -2.01 5.22
N THR A 412 25.99 -2.51 5.60
CA THR A 412 24.70 -2.12 4.97
C THR A 412 23.83 -1.25 5.89
N THR A 413 24.28 -1.00 7.12
CA THR A 413 23.61 -0.13 8.09
C THR A 413 24.12 1.31 8.04
N GLU A 414 23.19 2.28 8.00
CA GLU A 414 23.37 3.75 7.98
C GLU A 414 24.80 4.29 8.00
N ARG A 415 25.46 4.33 9.17
CA ARG A 415 26.75 5.03 9.34
C ARG A 415 27.95 4.31 8.71
N TYR A 416 27.79 3.04 8.36
CA TYR A 416 28.91 2.19 7.95
C TYR A 416 28.95 1.92 6.45
N VAL A 417 27.90 2.33 5.71
CA VAL A 417 27.80 2.10 4.27
C VAL A 417 28.84 2.92 3.51
N ASP A 418 29.88 2.26 3.01
CA ASP A 418 31.02 2.89 2.36
C ASP A 418 31.31 2.35 0.95
N HIS A 419 30.62 1.30 0.52
CA HIS A 419 30.66 0.79 -0.85
C HIS A 419 29.38 0.04 -1.19
N VAL A 420 29.07 -0.03 -2.49
CA VAL A 420 27.94 -0.82 -2.99
C VAL A 420 28.28 -2.31 -2.97
N ASN A 421 27.40 -3.14 -2.41
CA ASN A 421 27.55 -4.60 -2.37
C ASN A 421 26.19 -5.31 -2.59
N CYS A 422 26.22 -6.63 -2.75
CA CYS A 422 25.00 -7.43 -2.98
C CYS A 422 24.00 -7.41 -1.81
N GLY A 423 24.48 -7.14 -0.58
CA GLY A 423 23.69 -7.10 0.64
C GLY A 423 22.63 -6.01 0.63
N PHE A 424 22.82 -4.96 -0.19
CA PHE A 424 21.86 -3.86 -0.36
C PHE A 424 20.47 -4.36 -0.78
N ALA A 425 20.40 -5.45 -1.54
CA ALA A 425 19.15 -6.04 -1.99
C ALA A 425 18.54 -7.05 -0.99
N LEU A 426 19.36 -7.68 -0.15
CA LEU A 426 18.94 -8.84 0.64
C LEU A 426 18.02 -8.47 1.82
N TYR A 427 18.06 -7.23 2.31
CA TYR A 427 17.16 -6.76 3.37
C TYR A 427 15.69 -6.85 2.94
N GLY A 428 15.31 -6.11 1.88
CA GLY A 428 13.95 -6.15 1.36
C GLY A 428 13.56 -7.54 0.85
N MET A 429 14.49 -8.24 0.22
CA MET A 429 14.24 -9.61 -0.26
C MET A 429 13.86 -10.55 0.90
N THR A 430 14.65 -10.54 1.98
CA THR A 430 14.44 -11.41 3.15
C THR A 430 13.17 -11.07 3.90
N ARG A 431 12.83 -9.78 4.01
CA ARG A 431 11.55 -9.34 4.61
C ARG A 431 10.36 -9.90 3.84
N THR A 432 10.41 -9.91 2.51
CA THR A 432 9.37 -10.58 1.72
C THR A 432 9.39 -12.11 1.90
N CYS A 433 10.56 -12.74 1.96
CA CYS A 433 10.64 -14.19 2.23
C CYS A 433 10.01 -14.57 3.57
N ILE A 434 10.14 -13.74 4.61
CA ILE A 434 9.48 -13.95 5.91
C ILE A 434 7.96 -13.99 5.77
N VAL A 435 7.39 -13.12 4.94
CA VAL A 435 5.94 -13.06 4.68
C VAL A 435 5.48 -14.25 3.83
N GLU A 436 6.27 -14.64 2.84
CA GLU A 436 5.87 -15.66 1.85
C GLU A 436 6.15 -17.10 2.30
N VAL A 437 7.15 -17.32 3.17
CA VAL A 437 7.60 -18.65 3.63
C VAL A 437 7.73 -18.67 5.16
N PRO A 438 6.60 -18.62 5.89
CA PRO A 438 6.61 -18.54 7.36
C PRO A 438 7.14 -19.80 8.06
N GLU A 439 7.32 -20.91 7.32
CA GLU A 439 7.85 -22.17 7.86
C GLU A 439 9.37 -22.09 8.13
N ILE A 440 10.08 -21.17 7.48
CA ILE A 440 11.51 -20.94 7.64
C ILE A 440 11.73 -19.76 8.58
N THR A 441 12.60 -19.93 9.57
CA THR A 441 13.02 -18.81 10.43
C THR A 441 14.14 -18.01 9.77
N PHE A 442 13.91 -16.73 9.50
CA PHE A 442 14.94 -15.85 8.95
C PHE A 442 15.56 -14.94 10.01
N GLN A 443 16.82 -14.58 9.82
CA GLN A 443 17.50 -13.55 10.58
C GLN A 443 18.46 -12.76 9.68
N LEU A 444 18.37 -11.44 9.70
CA LEU A 444 19.34 -10.54 9.06
C LEU A 444 20.35 -10.07 10.11
N ILE A 445 21.65 -10.20 9.80
CA ILE A 445 22.75 -9.77 10.67
C ILE A 445 23.73 -8.91 9.88
N ASP A 446 23.81 -7.62 10.16
CA ASP A 446 24.78 -6.72 9.54
C ASP A 446 26.03 -6.54 10.40
N LEU A 447 27.21 -6.65 9.78
CA LEU A 447 28.50 -6.39 10.40
C LEU A 447 29.05 -5.02 9.98
N SER A 448 29.41 -4.15 10.94
CA SER A 448 30.07 -2.88 10.63
C SER A 448 31.57 -3.03 10.34
N SER A 449 32.21 -4.06 10.90
CA SER A 449 33.63 -4.35 10.73
C SER A 449 33.93 -5.85 10.72
N SER A 450 35.11 -6.22 10.21
CA SER A 450 35.62 -7.60 10.19
C SER A 450 36.68 -7.83 11.29
N THR A 451 36.63 -7.04 12.37
CA THR A 451 37.54 -7.22 13.51
C THR A 451 37.26 -8.53 14.24
N SER A 452 38.28 -9.09 14.89
CA SER A 452 38.13 -10.32 15.68
C SER A 452 37.08 -10.20 16.79
N LEU A 453 36.87 -8.99 17.30
CA LEU A 453 35.84 -8.69 18.29
C LEU A 453 34.43 -8.84 17.69
N ASP A 454 34.15 -8.20 16.56
CA ASP A 454 32.85 -8.29 15.89
C ASP A 454 32.55 -9.72 15.40
N ILE A 455 33.57 -10.46 14.93
CA ILE A 455 33.41 -11.88 14.57
C ILE A 455 33.09 -12.74 15.80
N SER A 456 33.73 -12.47 16.94
CA SER A 456 33.41 -13.18 18.18
C SER A 456 31.99 -12.89 18.65
N VAL A 457 31.53 -11.63 18.52
CA VAL A 457 30.15 -11.25 18.85
C VAL A 457 29.17 -11.87 17.87
N LEU A 458 29.50 -11.96 16.59
CA LEU A 458 28.70 -12.69 15.61
C LEU A 458 28.51 -14.15 16.02
N ALA A 459 29.59 -14.83 16.44
CA ALA A 459 29.47 -16.20 16.97
C ALA A 459 28.53 -16.30 18.18
N ASP A 460 28.58 -15.32 19.09
CA ASP A 460 27.65 -15.25 20.24
C ASP A 460 26.19 -15.02 19.78
N VAL A 461 25.97 -14.17 18.76
CA VAL A 461 24.66 -13.93 18.15
C VAL A 461 24.09 -15.21 17.53
N LEU A 462 24.93 -15.99 16.84
CA LEU A 462 24.54 -17.28 16.26
C LEU A 462 24.02 -18.26 17.32
N VAL A 463 24.48 -18.19 18.58
CA VAL A 463 24.06 -19.11 19.63
C VAL A 463 22.91 -18.54 20.48
N LYS A 464 22.99 -17.28 20.87
CA LYS A 464 22.11 -16.67 21.88
C LYS A 464 20.88 -15.97 21.29
N TYR A 465 20.98 -15.39 20.10
CA TYR A 465 19.96 -14.52 19.52
C TYR A 465 19.22 -15.27 18.40
N LYS A 466 18.06 -15.84 18.73
CA LYS A 466 17.25 -16.57 17.76
C LYS A 466 16.51 -15.62 16.83
N GLY A 467 16.39 -15.99 15.55
CA GLY A 467 15.76 -15.15 14.52
C GLY A 467 14.31 -14.78 14.80
N GLY A 468 13.55 -15.64 15.51
CA GLY A 468 12.17 -15.34 15.89
C GLY A 468 12.04 -14.18 16.90
N ASP A 469 13.00 -14.03 17.81
CA ASP A 469 12.99 -12.97 18.83
C ASP A 469 13.73 -11.71 18.33
N TYR A 470 14.76 -11.92 17.51
CA TYR A 470 15.66 -10.88 17.01
C TYR A 470 15.83 -11.04 15.49
N PRO A 471 14.83 -10.64 14.69
CA PRO A 471 14.84 -10.86 13.24
C PRO A 471 15.89 -10.02 12.51
N GLU A 472 16.27 -8.86 13.06
CA GLU A 472 17.28 -7.98 12.49
C GLU A 472 18.27 -7.51 13.57
N VAL A 473 19.55 -7.78 13.33
CA VAL A 473 20.65 -7.48 14.24
C VAL A 473 21.74 -6.70 13.49
N CYS A 474 22.32 -5.70 14.14
CA CYS A 474 23.52 -5.01 13.67
C CYS A 474 24.61 -5.15 14.73
N ILE A 475 25.83 -5.53 14.32
CA ILE A 475 26.99 -5.69 15.19
C ILE A 475 27.99 -4.60 14.84
N SER A 476 28.42 -3.84 15.85
CA SER A 476 29.46 -2.83 15.67
C SER A 476 30.30 -2.64 16.92
N GLN A 477 31.63 -2.71 16.75
CA GLN A 477 32.60 -2.45 17.82
C GLN A 477 32.33 -3.31 19.07
N GLY A 478 31.97 -4.57 18.86
CA GLY A 478 31.64 -5.53 19.90
C GLY A 478 30.27 -5.34 20.55
N ARG A 479 29.43 -4.44 20.03
CA ARG A 479 28.08 -4.16 20.54
C ARG A 479 27.01 -4.70 19.59
N ILE A 480 25.87 -5.04 20.16
CA ILE A 480 24.72 -5.61 19.45
C ILE A 480 23.58 -4.59 19.47
N TYR A 481 23.03 -4.34 18.29
CA TYR A 481 21.88 -3.47 18.09
C TYR A 481 20.76 -4.27 17.43
N VAL A 482 19.52 -3.97 17.81
CA VAL A 482 18.31 -4.57 17.22
C VAL A 482 17.48 -3.49 16.54
N SER A 483 16.83 -3.85 15.44
CA SER A 483 15.94 -2.94 14.71
C SER A 483 14.62 -2.74 15.46
N GLU A 484 14.17 -1.49 15.49
CA GLU A 484 12.83 -1.10 15.94
C GLU A 484 12.22 -0.16 14.91
N ILE A 485 11.13 -0.59 14.29
CA ILE A 485 10.31 0.27 13.45
C ILE A 485 9.48 1.17 14.36
N ARG A 486 9.60 2.47 14.18
CA ARG A 486 8.79 3.45 14.92
C ARG A 486 8.32 4.57 14.03
N ARG A 487 7.26 5.25 14.47
CA ARG A 487 6.86 6.53 13.87
C ARG A 487 7.97 7.55 14.09
N THR A 488 8.28 8.33 13.05
CA THR A 488 9.33 9.35 13.09
C THR A 488 8.89 10.49 14.01
N PRO A 489 9.53 10.68 15.18
CA PRO A 489 9.14 11.75 16.09
C PRO A 489 9.59 13.11 15.55
N PHE A 490 8.75 14.14 15.68
CA PHE A 490 9.22 15.50 15.43
C PHE A 490 10.20 15.91 16.54
N LYS A 491 11.43 16.22 16.17
CA LYS A 491 12.29 17.06 17.01
C LYS A 491 12.03 18.49 16.56
N ASP A 492 11.52 19.33 17.46
CA ASP A 492 11.67 20.78 17.29
C ASP A 492 13.14 21.05 16.98
N ILE A 493 13.38 22.02 16.09
CA ILE A 493 14.64 22.38 15.42
C ILE A 493 15.85 22.60 16.39
N GLY A 494 15.66 22.48 17.71
CA GLY A 494 16.69 22.62 18.73
C GLY A 494 17.47 21.36 19.13
N VAL A 495 17.16 20.14 18.65
CA VAL A 495 17.95 18.94 19.01
C VAL A 495 18.75 18.42 17.81
N LEU A 496 20.02 18.85 17.77
CA LEU A 496 21.10 18.37 16.90
C LEU A 496 20.93 16.89 16.52
N SER A 497 20.56 16.66 15.27
CA SER A 497 20.91 15.42 14.57
C SER A 497 22.32 15.62 13.99
N ASP A 498 23.13 14.57 13.93
CA ASP A 498 24.46 14.62 13.28
C ASP A 498 24.37 14.92 11.76
N ILE A 499 23.14 15.01 11.22
CA ILE A 499 22.85 15.43 9.86
C ILE A 499 22.54 16.94 9.89
N PRO A 500 23.32 17.78 9.18
CA PRO A 500 23.04 19.21 9.09
C PRO A 500 21.68 19.44 8.45
N LEU A 501 20.72 19.93 9.23
CA LEU A 501 19.43 20.40 8.76
C LEU A 501 19.63 21.82 8.22
N TYR A 502 19.52 22.00 6.90
CA TYR A 502 19.45 23.33 6.31
C TYR A 502 18.10 23.96 6.64
N GLU A 503 18.10 25.20 7.12
CA GLU A 503 16.87 25.98 7.32
C GLU A 503 16.03 25.97 6.03
N PRO A 504 14.69 25.90 6.13
CA PRO A 504 13.83 25.98 4.96
C PRO A 504 14.00 27.35 4.31
N GLN A 505 14.79 27.43 3.24
CA GLN A 505 14.73 28.56 2.33
C GLN A 505 13.29 28.68 1.82
N LYS A 506 12.78 29.92 1.71
CA LYS A 506 11.41 30.26 1.29
C LYS A 506 10.96 29.69 -0.08
N GLN A 507 11.84 29.00 -0.82
CA GLN A 507 11.54 28.37 -2.11
C GLN A 507 12.24 27.00 -2.18
N LEU A 508 11.45 25.94 -2.35
CA LEU A 508 11.93 24.55 -2.48
C LEU A 508 12.74 24.33 -3.77
N PHE A 509 12.35 25.00 -4.85
CA PHE A 509 13.02 24.90 -6.15
C PHE A 509 13.44 26.27 -6.69
N LYS A 510 14.48 26.26 -7.54
CA LYS A 510 15.10 27.43 -8.12
C LYS A 510 14.66 27.57 -9.58
N GLN A 511 14.46 28.82 -10.00
CA GLN A 511 14.11 29.13 -11.40
C GLN A 511 15.25 28.82 -12.38
N ASN A 512 16.49 29.18 -12.02
CA ASN A 512 17.67 28.97 -12.86
C ASN A 512 18.38 27.64 -12.51
N ALA A 513 17.63 26.54 -12.41
CA ALA A 513 18.19 25.22 -12.13
C ALA A 513 17.39 24.11 -12.82
N VAL A 514 18.08 23.03 -13.18
CA VAL A 514 17.49 21.87 -13.85
C VAL A 514 17.17 20.77 -12.85
N TYR A 515 15.95 20.24 -12.94
CA TYR A 515 15.46 19.09 -12.19
C TYR A 515 15.14 17.95 -13.15
N VAL A 516 15.82 16.82 -12.98
CA VAL A 516 15.68 15.62 -13.83
C VAL A 516 14.71 14.66 -13.15
N VAL A 517 13.63 14.28 -13.84
CA VAL A 517 12.61 13.35 -13.34
C VAL A 517 12.55 12.11 -14.25
N VAL A 518 13.07 10.99 -13.77
CA VAL A 518 13.09 9.73 -14.51
C VAL A 518 11.79 8.96 -14.25
N GLY A 519 11.14 8.51 -15.31
CA GLY A 519 9.78 7.95 -15.22
C GLY A 519 8.69 9.04 -15.13
N GLY A 520 9.05 10.30 -15.40
CA GLY A 520 8.20 11.47 -15.22
C GLY A 520 7.00 11.60 -16.18
N LEU A 521 6.69 10.60 -17.00
CA LEU A 521 5.52 10.63 -17.90
C LEU A 521 4.26 10.01 -17.30
N THR A 522 4.37 9.31 -16.16
CA THR A 522 3.27 8.51 -15.58
C THR A 522 3.29 8.55 -14.06
N GLY A 523 2.13 8.34 -13.43
CA GLY A 523 2.00 8.13 -11.98
C GLY A 523 2.73 9.16 -11.12
N LEU A 524 3.38 8.68 -10.04
CA LEU A 524 4.14 9.51 -9.10
C LEU A 524 5.23 10.36 -9.78
N GLY A 525 5.82 9.87 -10.86
CA GLY A 525 6.84 10.62 -11.61
C GLY A 525 6.27 11.91 -12.20
N PHE A 526 5.07 11.87 -12.79
CA PHE A 526 4.46 13.09 -13.34
C PHE A 526 3.91 14.01 -12.24
N GLU A 527 3.40 13.46 -11.15
CA GLU A 527 3.05 14.28 -9.97
C GLU A 527 4.28 15.01 -9.40
N THR A 528 5.46 14.40 -9.49
CA THR A 528 6.73 15.06 -9.14
C THR A 528 7.04 16.23 -10.09
N VAL A 529 6.78 16.07 -11.39
CA VAL A 529 6.93 17.16 -12.37
C VAL A 529 6.00 18.33 -12.04
N LYS A 530 4.72 18.05 -11.72
CA LYS A 530 3.75 19.08 -11.28
C LYS A 530 4.24 19.77 -10.01
N PHE A 531 4.62 18.99 -9.01
CA PHE A 531 5.11 19.48 -7.73
C PHE A 531 6.32 20.42 -7.88
N ILE A 532 7.28 20.07 -8.74
CA ILE A 532 8.43 20.94 -9.02
C ILE A 532 8.00 22.25 -9.69
N ALA A 533 7.11 22.19 -10.68
CA ALA A 533 6.62 23.38 -11.38
C ALA A 533 5.82 24.30 -10.46
N GLU A 534 4.97 23.73 -9.60
CA GLU A 534 4.16 24.40 -8.58
C GLU A 534 5.01 25.14 -7.56
N ASN A 535 6.14 24.53 -7.16
CA ASN A 535 6.99 25.04 -6.10
C ASN A 535 8.21 25.82 -6.63
N GLY A 536 8.12 26.35 -7.85
CA GLY A 536 9.05 27.35 -8.39
C GLY A 536 10.24 26.83 -9.20
N GLY A 537 10.23 25.55 -9.59
CA GLY A 537 11.29 24.97 -10.42
C GLY A 537 11.17 25.41 -11.89
N GLY A 538 12.20 26.08 -12.39
CA GLY A 538 12.13 26.72 -13.73
C GLY A 538 12.49 25.79 -14.89
N CYS A 539 13.37 24.81 -14.71
CA CYS A 539 13.76 23.89 -15.77
C CYS A 539 13.53 22.42 -15.35
N ILE A 540 12.64 21.71 -16.03
CA ILE A 540 12.29 20.32 -15.72
C ILE A 540 12.55 19.43 -16.93
N ALA A 541 13.38 18.40 -16.75
CA ALA A 541 13.72 17.42 -17.76
C ALA A 541 13.14 16.04 -17.39
N ILE A 542 12.19 15.55 -18.19
CA ILE A 542 11.61 14.21 -18.03
C ILE A 542 12.44 13.20 -18.81
N LEU A 543 12.91 12.15 -18.16
CA LEU A 543 13.54 11.00 -18.82
C LEU A 543 12.57 9.82 -18.87
N SER A 544 12.36 9.25 -20.05
CA SER A 544 11.54 8.05 -20.24
C SER A 544 11.94 7.30 -21.49
N ARG A 545 11.78 5.97 -21.49
CA ARG A 545 11.96 5.13 -22.69
C ARG A 545 10.93 5.44 -23.78
N ARG A 546 9.75 5.88 -23.38
CA ARG A 546 8.62 6.16 -24.27
C ARG A 546 8.61 7.64 -24.66
N ILE A 547 8.25 7.89 -25.91
CA ILE A 547 7.90 9.23 -26.37
C ILE A 547 6.52 9.58 -25.78
N PRO A 548 6.30 10.81 -25.26
CA PRO A 548 5.01 11.21 -24.72
C PRO A 548 3.91 11.15 -25.80
N SER A 549 2.75 10.60 -25.44
CA SER A 549 1.56 10.63 -26.31
C SER A 549 1.09 12.06 -26.54
N ARG A 550 0.23 12.27 -27.55
CA ARG A 550 -0.35 13.58 -27.84
C ARG A 550 -1.06 14.18 -26.62
N GLU A 551 -1.87 13.39 -25.94
CA GLU A 551 -2.55 13.79 -24.70
C GLU A 551 -1.54 14.23 -23.63
N LYS A 552 -0.46 13.46 -23.43
CA LYS A 552 0.57 13.80 -22.45
C LYS A 552 1.32 15.08 -22.82
N GLN A 553 1.57 15.30 -24.11
CA GLN A 553 2.16 16.55 -24.61
C GLN A 553 1.23 17.75 -24.40
N GLU A 554 -0.08 17.57 -24.48
CA GLU A 554 -1.07 18.61 -24.18
C GLU A 554 -1.09 18.92 -22.66
N GLU A 555 -1.05 17.90 -21.80
CA GLU A 555 -0.96 18.07 -20.34
C GLU A 555 0.33 18.79 -19.92
N MET A 556 1.48 18.42 -20.51
CA MET A 556 2.75 19.12 -20.28
C MET A 556 2.71 20.59 -20.77
N ARG A 557 1.99 20.88 -21.85
CA ARG A 557 1.81 22.26 -22.34
C ARG A 557 0.91 23.07 -21.43
N ALA A 558 -0.20 22.48 -20.95
CA ALA A 558 -1.09 23.11 -19.99
C ALA A 558 -0.35 23.45 -18.68
N LEU A 559 0.48 22.53 -18.18
CA LEU A 559 1.30 22.75 -16.99
C LEU A 559 2.25 23.95 -17.14
N GLN A 560 2.92 24.06 -18.29
CA GLN A 560 3.82 25.20 -18.58
C GLN A 560 3.06 26.53 -18.74
N GLN A 561 1.83 26.50 -19.25
CA GLN A 561 0.98 27.69 -19.34
C GLN A 561 0.51 28.15 -17.95
N GLN A 562 0.16 27.20 -17.08
CA GLN A 562 -0.25 27.47 -15.71
C GLN A 562 0.90 28.04 -14.88
N TYR A 563 2.10 27.49 -15.01
CA TYR A 563 3.30 27.93 -14.31
C TYR A 563 4.30 28.56 -15.29
N LYS A 564 4.06 29.83 -15.66
CA LYS A 564 4.81 30.55 -16.73
C LYS A 564 6.34 30.62 -16.55
N GLY A 565 6.87 30.36 -15.34
CA GLY A 565 8.30 30.27 -15.09
C GLY A 565 8.91 28.90 -15.39
N SER A 566 8.09 27.88 -15.60
CA SER A 566 8.51 26.48 -15.68
C SER A 566 8.55 26.01 -17.14
N LYS A 567 9.70 25.51 -17.59
CA LYS A 567 9.90 24.87 -18.89
C LYS A 567 10.06 23.36 -18.69
N VAL A 568 9.18 22.58 -19.31
CA VAL A 568 9.16 21.12 -19.20
C VAL A 568 9.51 20.49 -20.55
N VAL A 569 10.58 19.70 -20.57
CA VAL A 569 11.03 18.98 -21.76
C VAL A 569 11.06 17.48 -21.50
N SER A 570 10.75 16.68 -22.52
CA SER A 570 10.88 15.22 -22.46
C SER A 570 12.05 14.79 -23.34
N VAL A 571 12.92 13.95 -22.77
CA VAL A 571 14.09 13.37 -23.45
C VAL A 571 13.96 11.86 -23.39
N GLN A 572 13.98 11.21 -24.56
CA GLN A 572 13.92 9.77 -24.63
C GLN A 572 15.21 9.17 -24.08
N CYS A 573 15.11 8.30 -23.09
CA CYS A 573 16.25 7.70 -22.38
C CYS A 573 15.83 6.40 -21.71
N ASP A 574 16.53 5.30 -21.97
CA ASP A 574 16.54 4.17 -21.05
C ASP A 574 17.56 4.44 -19.94
N VAL A 575 17.09 4.70 -18.72
CA VAL A 575 17.95 5.01 -17.58
C VAL A 575 18.92 3.86 -17.26
N ALA A 576 18.58 2.60 -17.61
CA ALA A 576 19.48 1.47 -17.41
C ALA A 576 20.66 1.43 -18.41
N SER A 577 20.56 2.14 -19.54
CA SER A 577 21.62 2.28 -20.55
C SER A 577 22.54 3.45 -20.20
N THR A 578 23.81 3.16 -19.91
CA THR A 578 24.83 4.19 -19.63
C THR A 578 24.94 5.19 -20.80
N SER A 579 24.97 4.68 -22.03
CA SER A 579 25.09 5.53 -23.23
C SER A 579 23.86 6.41 -23.49
N ASP A 580 22.66 5.95 -23.11
CA ASP A 580 21.45 6.75 -23.25
C ASP A 580 21.43 7.87 -22.23
N VAL A 581 21.82 7.58 -20.98
CA VAL A 581 21.90 8.59 -19.92
C VAL A 581 22.93 9.66 -20.28
N GLU A 582 24.11 9.30 -20.77
CA GLU A 582 25.12 10.26 -21.23
C GLU A 582 24.58 11.19 -22.34
N LYS A 583 23.92 10.61 -23.37
CA LYS A 583 23.29 11.38 -24.45
C LYS A 583 22.17 12.28 -23.93
N ALA A 584 21.36 11.79 -22.99
CA ALA A 584 20.26 12.53 -22.41
C ALA A 584 20.77 13.72 -21.59
N PHE A 585 21.80 13.54 -20.77
CA PHE A 585 22.41 14.63 -19.99
C PHE A 585 23.08 15.67 -20.89
N GLN A 586 23.73 15.26 -22.00
CA GLN A 586 24.24 16.20 -23.00
C GLN A 586 23.11 17.01 -23.66
N SER A 587 21.99 16.36 -24.01
CA SER A 587 20.81 17.02 -24.57
C SER A 587 20.18 18.02 -23.59
N ILE A 588 20.11 17.65 -22.31
CA ILE A 588 19.62 18.51 -21.23
C ILE A 588 20.52 19.75 -21.09
N ALA A 589 21.85 19.57 -21.07
CA ALA A 589 22.81 20.68 -20.98
C ALA A 589 22.68 21.64 -22.18
N ASN A 590 22.46 21.13 -23.38
CA ASN A 590 22.23 21.94 -24.58
C ASN A 590 20.87 22.65 -24.57
N THR A 591 19.85 22.06 -23.93
CA THR A 591 18.49 22.61 -23.88
C THR A 591 18.33 23.70 -22.82
N PHE A 592 19.08 23.57 -21.71
CA PHE A 592 19.06 24.46 -20.55
C PHE A 592 20.44 25.09 -20.32
N VAL A 593 20.96 25.76 -21.34
CA VAL A 593 22.28 26.40 -21.30
C VAL A 593 22.37 27.38 -20.13
N GLY A 594 23.42 27.24 -19.31
CA GLY A 594 23.68 28.12 -18.17
C GLY A 594 22.94 27.75 -16.87
N SER A 595 22.04 26.76 -16.89
CA SER A 595 21.34 26.29 -15.69
C SER A 595 21.99 25.03 -15.12
N PRO A 596 22.53 25.05 -13.87
CA PRO A 596 23.09 23.85 -13.25
C PRO A 596 22.01 22.82 -12.92
N ILE A 597 22.37 21.54 -12.94
CA ILE A 597 21.49 20.47 -12.45
C ILE A 597 21.51 20.51 -10.92
N LYS A 598 20.33 20.67 -10.31
CA LYS A 598 20.18 20.74 -8.85
C LYS A 598 19.31 19.64 -8.26
N GLY A 599 18.62 18.86 -9.08
CA GLY A 599 17.86 17.72 -8.56
C GLY A 599 17.71 16.57 -9.52
N VAL A 600 17.70 15.36 -8.96
CA VAL A 600 17.36 14.12 -9.65
C VAL A 600 16.27 13.39 -8.85
N PHE A 601 15.20 12.99 -9.53
CA PHE A 601 14.11 12.21 -8.99
C PHE A 601 14.00 10.92 -9.81
N GLN A 602 14.31 9.79 -9.17
CA GLN A 602 14.35 8.47 -9.80
C GLN A 602 13.06 7.72 -9.46
N SER A 603 12.09 7.77 -10.36
CA SER A 603 10.82 7.02 -10.26
C SER A 603 10.69 5.93 -11.31
N ALA A 604 11.79 5.50 -11.95
CA ALA A 604 11.76 4.39 -12.88
C ALA A 604 11.38 3.08 -12.18
N VAL A 605 10.43 2.35 -12.76
CA VAL A 605 9.93 1.09 -12.23
C VAL A 605 9.69 0.07 -13.33
N ALA A 606 9.98 -1.19 -13.02
CA ALA A 606 9.49 -2.36 -13.72
C ALA A 606 8.97 -3.33 -12.66
N LEU A 607 7.81 -3.93 -12.92
CA LEU A 607 7.17 -4.90 -12.03
C LEU A 607 7.15 -6.27 -12.69
N HIS A 608 7.31 -7.30 -11.87
CA HIS A 608 7.12 -8.69 -12.25
C HIS A 608 6.86 -9.52 -11.00
N ASP A 609 5.63 -9.47 -10.52
CA ASP A 609 5.23 -10.16 -9.30
C ASP A 609 5.11 -11.66 -9.59
N GLY A 610 5.59 -12.48 -8.65
CA GLY A 610 5.60 -13.92 -8.79
C GLY A 610 6.06 -14.61 -7.51
N HIS A 611 5.54 -15.80 -7.25
CA HIS A 611 5.99 -16.62 -6.15
C HIS A 611 7.47 -17.01 -6.28
N LEU A 612 8.14 -17.23 -5.16
CA LEU A 612 9.54 -17.65 -5.11
C LEU A 612 9.83 -18.87 -5.98
N GLU A 613 8.89 -19.80 -6.14
CA GLU A 613 9.05 -21.01 -6.95
C GLU A 613 9.12 -20.74 -8.46
N VAL A 614 8.44 -19.70 -8.93
CA VAL A 614 8.30 -19.43 -10.37
C VAL A 614 9.26 -18.37 -10.88
N LEU A 615 9.76 -17.51 -9.99
CA LEU A 615 10.75 -16.48 -10.33
C LEU A 615 12.03 -17.10 -10.85
N LYS A 616 12.59 -16.48 -11.89
CA LYS A 616 13.87 -16.86 -12.51
C LYS A 616 14.84 -15.69 -12.49
N LEU A 617 16.11 -15.98 -12.77
CA LEU A 617 17.17 -14.98 -12.90
C LEU A 617 16.77 -13.79 -13.80
N ALA A 618 16.12 -14.06 -14.95
CA ALA A 618 15.67 -13.03 -15.89
C ALA A 618 14.67 -12.04 -15.27
N ASP A 619 13.85 -12.49 -14.32
CA ASP A 619 12.86 -11.66 -13.65
C ASP A 619 13.53 -10.70 -12.66
N PHE A 620 14.56 -11.17 -11.94
CA PHE A 620 15.41 -10.30 -11.13
C PHE A 620 16.11 -9.25 -11.98
N HIS A 621 16.73 -9.64 -13.11
CA HIS A 621 17.35 -8.67 -14.03
C HIS A 621 16.36 -7.59 -14.47
N LYS A 622 15.16 -8.00 -14.91
CA LYS A 622 14.12 -7.08 -15.40
C LYS A 622 13.70 -6.06 -14.34
N VAL A 623 13.51 -6.49 -13.10
CA VAL A 623 13.03 -5.63 -12.00
C VAL A 623 14.17 -4.79 -11.40
N LEU A 624 15.37 -5.36 -11.24
CA LEU A 624 16.53 -4.66 -10.69
C LEU A 624 17.06 -3.59 -11.65
N SER A 625 17.08 -3.85 -12.97
CA SER A 625 17.72 -2.98 -13.96
C SER A 625 17.36 -1.48 -13.84
N PRO A 626 16.08 -1.06 -13.90
CA PRO A 626 15.74 0.35 -13.85
C PRO A 626 16.07 1.03 -12.52
N LYS A 627 16.03 0.29 -11.39
CA LYS A 627 16.31 0.84 -10.06
C LYS A 627 17.79 0.82 -9.72
N VAL A 628 18.50 -0.25 -10.02
CA VAL A 628 19.92 -0.42 -9.72
C VAL A 628 20.77 0.29 -10.77
N ALA A 629 20.77 -0.19 -12.02
CA ALA A 629 21.59 0.42 -13.06
C ALA A 629 21.18 1.85 -13.35
N GLY A 630 19.87 2.13 -13.32
CA GLY A 630 19.36 3.49 -13.47
C GLY A 630 19.92 4.46 -12.44
N THR A 631 19.90 4.07 -11.16
CA THR A 631 20.41 4.92 -10.08
C THR A 631 21.93 5.08 -10.13
N LEU A 632 22.67 4.02 -10.47
CA LEU A 632 24.12 4.09 -10.66
C LEU A 632 24.50 4.99 -11.86
N ASN A 633 23.80 4.88 -12.98
CA ASN A 633 24.01 5.75 -14.15
C ASN A 633 23.74 7.22 -13.79
N LEU A 634 22.64 7.52 -13.08
CA LEU A 634 22.32 8.87 -12.63
C LEU A 634 23.35 9.42 -11.64
N HIS A 635 23.82 8.58 -10.71
CA HIS A 635 24.89 8.95 -9.78
C HIS A 635 26.17 9.34 -10.53
N ARG A 636 26.56 8.58 -11.55
CA ARG A 636 27.74 8.86 -12.38
C ARG A 636 27.55 10.12 -13.23
N ALA A 637 26.41 10.26 -13.90
CA ALA A 637 26.10 11.41 -14.75
C ALA A 637 26.02 12.73 -13.96
N THR A 638 25.80 12.66 -12.64
CA THR A 638 25.78 13.82 -11.75
C THR A 638 27.00 13.92 -10.84
N ARG A 639 28.03 13.09 -11.05
CA ARG A 639 29.26 13.15 -10.25
C ARG A 639 29.95 14.50 -10.52
N GLY A 640 30.20 15.26 -9.45
CA GLY A 640 30.76 16.61 -9.54
C GLY A 640 29.72 17.74 -9.66
N GLN A 641 28.42 17.43 -9.71
CA GLN A 641 27.35 18.42 -9.58
C GLN A 641 26.95 18.56 -8.11
N GLU A 642 26.81 19.80 -7.63
CA GLU A 642 26.28 20.09 -6.30
C GLU A 642 24.74 20.00 -6.31
N LEU A 643 24.21 18.78 -6.21
CA LEU A 643 22.77 18.56 -6.18
C LEU A 643 22.16 18.98 -4.84
N ASP A 644 21.06 19.72 -4.89
CA ASP A 644 20.20 19.97 -3.73
C ASP A 644 19.37 18.70 -3.43
N TYR A 645 18.98 17.94 -4.46
CA TYR A 645 18.12 16.76 -4.35
C TYR A 645 18.64 15.55 -5.14
N PHE A 646 18.64 14.38 -4.51
CA PHE A 646 18.74 13.09 -5.20
C PHE A 646 17.77 12.13 -4.53
N VAL A 647 16.57 12.01 -5.09
CA VAL A 647 15.45 11.32 -4.45
C VAL A 647 15.13 10.05 -5.23
N CYS A 648 15.20 8.91 -4.56
CA CYS A 648 14.86 7.60 -5.10
C CYS A 648 13.48 7.18 -4.61
N TYR A 649 12.59 6.83 -5.54
CA TYR A 649 11.26 6.33 -5.19
C TYR A 649 11.36 4.83 -4.95
N SER A 650 11.40 4.50 -3.67
CA SER A 650 11.39 3.16 -3.14
C SER A 650 9.95 2.75 -2.81
N SER A 651 9.76 1.66 -2.07
CA SER A 651 8.44 1.16 -1.70
C SER A 651 8.44 0.62 -0.28
N VAL A 652 7.28 0.66 0.39
CA VAL A 652 7.05 0.01 1.68
C VAL A 652 7.37 -1.49 1.64
N THR A 653 7.37 -2.11 0.45
CA THR A 653 7.75 -3.51 0.24
C THR A 653 9.19 -3.82 0.67
N SER A 654 10.14 -2.89 0.57
CA SER A 654 11.50 -3.11 1.12
C SER A 654 11.53 -2.99 2.65
N PHE A 655 10.49 -2.40 3.23
CA PHE A 655 10.39 -2.13 4.66
C PHE A 655 9.63 -3.21 5.44
N LEU A 656 8.48 -3.66 4.92
CA LEU A 656 7.61 -4.66 5.55
C LEU A 656 7.60 -6.01 4.84
N GLY A 657 8.05 -6.06 3.58
CA GLY A 657 7.80 -7.20 2.69
C GLY A 657 6.37 -7.21 2.16
N ASN A 658 6.18 -7.83 0.99
CA ASN A 658 4.87 -8.15 0.45
C ASN A 658 4.96 -9.43 -0.37
N ALA A 659 4.08 -10.40 -0.12
CA ALA A 659 4.13 -11.71 -0.78
C ALA A 659 4.16 -11.55 -2.31
N THR A 660 4.91 -12.41 -3.00
CA THR A 660 5.14 -12.39 -4.47
C THR A 660 5.99 -11.23 -5.00
N GLN A 661 6.43 -10.30 -4.15
CA GLN A 661 7.20 -9.12 -4.55
C GLN A 661 8.66 -9.19 -4.09
N THR A 662 9.24 -10.39 -4.03
CA THR A 662 10.62 -10.62 -3.56
C THR A 662 11.66 -9.85 -4.39
N ASN A 663 11.56 -9.91 -5.73
CA ASN A 663 12.44 -9.20 -6.65
C ASN A 663 12.26 -7.66 -6.58
N TYR A 664 11.04 -7.19 -6.37
CA TYR A 664 10.71 -5.78 -6.24
C TYR A 664 11.19 -5.20 -4.91
N ALA A 665 10.96 -5.89 -3.80
CA ALA A 665 11.47 -5.53 -2.48
C ALA A 665 13.00 -5.48 -2.48
N ALA A 666 13.66 -6.43 -3.15
CA ALA A 666 15.10 -6.44 -3.36
C ALA A 666 15.60 -5.18 -4.09
N ALA A 667 14.94 -4.81 -5.19
CA ALA A 667 15.30 -3.63 -5.97
C ALA A 667 15.08 -2.31 -5.22
N ASN A 668 14.04 -2.23 -4.39
CA ASN A 668 13.74 -1.07 -3.55
C ASN A 668 14.71 -0.96 -2.36
N SER A 669 15.03 -2.08 -1.71
CA SER A 669 16.05 -2.15 -0.65
C SER A 669 17.40 -1.64 -1.14
N PHE A 670 17.75 -1.93 -2.40
CA PHE A 670 18.96 -1.35 -2.99
C PHE A 670 18.93 0.18 -3.00
N LEU A 671 17.81 0.80 -3.38
CA LEU A 671 17.68 2.26 -3.39
C LEU A 671 17.83 2.86 -2.00
N ASP A 672 17.25 2.19 -0.99
CA ASP A 672 17.28 2.63 0.40
C ASP A 672 18.73 2.72 0.89
N VAL A 673 19.48 1.63 0.76
CA VAL A 673 20.88 1.56 1.20
C VAL A 673 21.80 2.40 0.30
N PHE A 674 21.51 2.51 -0.99
CA PHE A 674 22.28 3.37 -1.89
C PHE A 674 22.18 4.86 -1.53
N CYS A 675 21.02 5.32 -1.06
CA CYS A 675 20.89 6.68 -0.55
C CYS A 675 21.71 6.89 0.72
N LEU A 676 21.87 5.88 1.59
CA LEU A 676 22.79 5.92 2.73
C LEU A 676 24.24 6.04 2.26
N TYR A 677 24.65 5.21 1.29
CA TYR A 677 25.97 5.29 0.66
C TYR A 677 26.27 6.70 0.13
N ARG A 678 25.35 7.29 -0.64
CA ARG A 678 25.51 8.66 -1.17
C ARG A 678 25.71 9.69 -0.06
N ARG A 679 24.90 9.63 1.01
CA ARG A 679 25.01 10.54 2.15
C ARG A 679 26.35 10.40 2.86
N ASN A 680 26.86 9.17 3.02
CA ASN A 680 28.17 8.92 3.62
C ASN A 680 29.33 9.42 2.72
N CYS A 681 29.12 9.52 1.41
CA CYS A 681 30.04 10.20 0.49
C CYS A 681 29.91 11.74 0.50
N GLY A 682 29.07 12.31 1.36
CA GLY A 682 28.80 13.76 1.41
C GLY A 682 27.90 14.26 0.27
N LEU A 683 27.21 13.37 -0.44
CA LEU A 683 26.30 13.71 -1.53
C LEU A 683 24.84 13.65 -1.07
N SER A 684 23.99 14.49 -1.66
CA SER A 684 22.55 14.42 -1.46
C SER A 684 22.01 13.03 -1.85
N GLY A 685 21.12 12.47 -1.04
CA GLY A 685 20.52 11.15 -1.22
C GLY A 685 19.36 10.93 -0.25
N GLN A 686 18.16 10.64 -0.78
CA GLN A 686 16.96 10.34 0.00
C GLN A 686 16.19 9.22 -0.69
N ALA A 687 15.79 8.19 0.05
CA ALA A 687 14.83 7.20 -0.42
C ALA A 687 13.47 7.48 0.23
N ILE A 688 12.39 7.35 -0.53
CA ILE A 688 11.02 7.43 -0.01
C ILE A 688 10.34 6.09 -0.29
N ASN A 689 9.98 5.37 0.78
CA ASN A 689 9.28 4.09 0.70
C ASN A 689 7.78 4.31 0.57
N TRP A 690 7.30 4.53 -0.66
CA TRP A 690 5.87 4.76 -0.93
C TRP A 690 5.01 3.52 -0.62
N GLY A 691 3.82 3.77 -0.08
CA GLY A 691 2.82 2.77 0.27
C GLY A 691 2.01 2.23 -0.89
#